data_AF-A0A403M9F0-F1
#
_entry.id   AF-A0A403M9F0-F1
#
_cell.length_a   1.000
_cell.length_b   1.000
_cell.length_c   1.000
_cell.angle_alpha   90.00
_cell.angle_beta   90.00
_cell.angle_gamma   90.00
#
_symmetry.space_group_name_H-M   'P 1'
#
loop_
_entity.id
_entity.type
_entity.pdbx_description
1 polymer ?
#
loop_
_entity_poly.entity_id
_entity_poly.type
_entity_poly.pdbx_seq_one_letter_code
_entity_poly.pdbx_strand_id
1 'polypeptide(L)'
;MNTQWQQKYLLEYNDLVSKFPSPEKVTSDYIKHKFKTDLPWFSRVDPDKTYFIQFSQNRSNSRSYTGWDHLGKYKTDALTLTQAAIINIGYRFEVFDEANATAGIYTTNNADLFDETNEAKMLPSEYLYFLKNCDFAGLYNKALSDYWSKNHEKFKLLLKNYYISSSLYLYKNNVISKDEHEFTMKALNRDDNIELFSFDIYGYYSSDIFGAKNDDRIMLFIPGATNPFLFSENISHLRTHLKELIKENDNRELLSRHFSLYDCQDGSTFYGVDSVLKEIVNGNFNESYFMYTYKKFNERDVFDAISFSVQKRSFSDGDTIIKSNSEAQRDYALTIIQAIVSMIPVFDIILPEVSVPLSMGIIASSMGISFDQLINGDTYEERRSAIPGVATNAVLLGISFALPYLISKASENKVILSQTVSNEDSILNETNIDNFLAENGINKDDIPANGILEVDIKNSGIPVNLVKISDEDNQIVAVRGSSQSGIYYEVDIETGYEILSRRVYRTEYNNEIFWIRNGGLKGGQPFDFENLDIPTFFVDKPYSELASSPELSFINDDSPLLFPYVDSRLPKPTSEMDISYYSSNFSSFAENTVTLMRGATEEEAWNIAYYKTAGGSNKELEEIFIGGGPQANLSFTEYTSNIRSADAASRRHFLVVINVKIKYISNDNVLYANHWAIPDEAPVEVLAVVDRRFIFPEPPTPPKLSLIQKISQRFFTEDIDETSRINFQRLNSGNINVLKGRGSLSSKNQRSIYLRFDAVNADDLRPDEIYVKKDQFDDLGYDRYFYNNAVGLDGSPTLNTYTGEFLTDPSLFGSLYWSKYNLTNKTSIIRVANSARGANGIRIALKEVQENKPVIITNGNLSGCTTIVARKGEYLYEVHTGTLEPLLGFTSTTGVKKAVEVLSTLAEQEIPSLAGTINNDFLVDFLAENFDKSLVTYSSSTLKPDSIITISRDNVSTFPYYTDDIIHPGFGTSVTILVRIDDNTVVKSLSESYVTNADGSRISVFKVLSKDF
;
A
#
# COMPACT_ATOMS: atom_id res chain seq x y z
N MET A 1 6.71 -32.24 11.14
CA MET A 1 6.84 -31.28 10.03
C MET A 1 7.93 -31.78 9.10
N ASN A 2 7.86 -31.48 7.80
CA ASN A 2 8.93 -31.82 6.85
C ASN A 2 10.21 -31.03 7.23
N THR A 3 11.33 -31.73 7.42
CA THR A 3 12.63 -31.15 7.78
C THR A 3 13.08 -30.08 6.79
N GLN A 4 12.78 -30.22 5.50
CA GLN A 4 13.13 -29.21 4.48
C GLN A 4 12.36 -27.89 4.67
N TRP A 5 11.07 -27.96 5.03
CA TRP A 5 10.29 -26.74 5.30
C TRP A 5 10.86 -25.97 6.49
N GLN A 6 11.28 -26.68 7.54
CA GLN A 6 11.92 -26.09 8.73
C GLN A 6 13.23 -25.40 8.39
N GLN A 7 14.05 -26.01 7.53
CA GLN A 7 15.31 -25.42 7.07
C GLN A 7 15.08 -24.18 6.19
N LYS A 8 14.06 -24.21 5.30
CA LYS A 8 13.68 -23.07 4.46
C LYS A 8 13.15 -21.90 5.30
N TYR A 9 12.31 -22.17 6.29
CA TYR A 9 11.88 -21.18 7.28
C TYR A 9 13.08 -20.53 7.98
N LEU A 10 14.04 -21.34 8.44
CA LEU A 10 15.21 -20.84 9.15
C LEU A 10 16.13 -20.01 8.22
N LEU A 11 16.25 -20.40 6.95
CA LEU A 11 16.99 -19.65 5.95
C LEU A 11 16.38 -18.26 5.74
N GLU A 12 15.06 -18.17 5.58
CA GLU A 12 14.33 -16.91 5.40
C GLU A 12 14.40 -16.02 6.65
N TYR A 13 14.27 -16.61 7.85
CA TYR A 13 14.48 -15.91 9.12
C TYR A 13 15.87 -15.28 9.21
N ASN A 14 16.91 -16.07 8.95
CA ASN A 14 18.29 -15.59 9.01
C ASN A 14 18.61 -14.57 7.90
N ASP A 15 18.01 -14.72 6.71
CA ASP A 15 18.12 -13.71 5.65
C ASP A 15 17.55 -12.36 6.09
N LEU A 16 16.38 -12.38 6.74
CA LEU A 16 15.71 -11.18 7.24
C LEU A 16 16.54 -10.49 8.34
N VAL A 17 17.02 -11.23 9.35
CA VAL A 17 17.91 -10.70 10.40
C VAL A 17 19.23 -10.17 9.81
N SER A 18 19.85 -10.90 8.87
CA SER A 18 21.15 -10.51 8.28
C SER A 18 21.12 -9.21 7.48
N LYS A 19 19.95 -8.83 6.95
CA LYS A 19 19.73 -7.62 6.16
C LYS A 19 19.30 -6.41 6.98
N PHE A 20 19.01 -6.59 8.27
CA PHE A 20 18.52 -5.52 9.12
C PHE A 20 19.57 -4.40 9.25
N PRO A 21 19.18 -3.11 9.14
CA PRO A 21 20.14 -2.02 9.16
C PRO A 21 20.70 -1.79 10.57
N SER A 22 22.01 -2.03 10.75
CA SER A 22 22.72 -1.66 11.99
C SER A 22 22.96 -0.14 12.04
N PRO A 23 22.56 0.56 13.12
CA PRO A 23 22.83 2.00 13.28
C PRO A 23 24.31 2.36 13.19
N GLU A 24 25.19 1.51 13.75
CA GLU A 24 26.64 1.69 13.69
C GLU A 24 27.15 1.67 12.25
N LYS A 25 26.74 0.65 11.48
CA LYS A 25 27.16 0.49 10.10
C LYS A 25 26.63 1.62 9.21
N VAL A 26 25.35 1.98 9.35
CA VAL A 26 24.72 3.06 8.58
C VAL A 26 25.43 4.40 8.85
N THR A 27 25.71 4.70 10.11
CA THR A 27 26.39 5.94 10.51
C THR A 27 27.84 5.98 10.00
N SER A 28 28.58 4.87 10.16
CA SER A 28 29.96 4.74 9.69
C SER A 28 30.07 4.96 8.17
N ASP A 29 29.20 4.32 7.39
CA ASP A 29 29.22 4.44 5.93
C ASP A 29 28.88 5.87 5.47
N TYR A 30 27.96 6.54 6.16
CA TYR A 30 27.64 7.94 5.89
C TYR A 30 28.81 8.88 6.21
N ILE A 31 29.46 8.72 7.37
CA ILE A 31 30.63 9.52 7.73
C ILE A 31 31.76 9.29 6.72
N LYS A 32 32.04 8.04 6.36
CA LYS A 32 33.03 7.69 5.33
C LYS A 32 32.69 8.31 3.97
N HIS A 33 31.41 8.36 3.60
CA HIS A 33 30.97 9.02 2.37
C HIS A 33 31.22 10.53 2.42
N LYS A 34 30.85 11.20 3.52
CA LYS A 34 31.08 12.64 3.73
C LYS A 34 32.56 13.01 3.78
N PHE A 35 33.40 12.19 4.41
CA PHE A 35 34.86 12.37 4.43
C PHE A 35 35.52 12.19 3.06
N LYS A 36 34.86 11.52 2.11
CA LYS A 36 35.36 11.39 0.73
C LYS A 36 34.88 12.50 -0.19
N THR A 37 33.72 13.09 0.09
CA THR A 37 33.01 14.01 -0.82
C THR A 37 33.10 15.45 -0.33
N ASP A 38 32.50 15.73 0.82
CA ASP A 38 32.31 17.09 1.34
C ASP A 38 33.50 17.58 2.16
N LEU A 39 34.21 16.66 2.84
CA LEU A 39 35.37 16.94 3.69
C LEU A 39 36.59 16.07 3.28
N PRO A 40 37.09 16.19 2.04
CA PRO A 40 38.09 15.27 1.47
C PRO A 40 39.42 15.23 2.22
N TRP A 41 39.74 16.24 3.03
CA TRP A 41 40.93 16.21 3.89
C TRP A 41 40.84 15.15 5.01
N PHE A 42 39.65 14.64 5.32
CA PHE A 42 39.43 13.52 6.23
C PHE A 42 39.30 12.15 5.53
N SER A 43 39.54 12.06 4.22
CA SER A 43 39.30 10.82 3.45
C SER A 43 40.12 9.60 3.90
N ARG A 44 41.19 9.82 4.68
CA ARG A 44 42.06 8.78 5.25
C ARG A 44 41.68 8.37 6.67
N VAL A 45 40.76 9.08 7.30
CA VAL A 45 40.28 8.78 8.65
C VAL A 45 39.21 7.70 8.55
N ASP A 46 39.44 6.57 9.22
CA ASP A 46 38.43 5.52 9.39
C ASP A 46 37.69 5.77 10.72
N PRO A 47 36.41 6.17 10.69
CA PRO A 47 35.68 6.55 11.90
C PRO A 47 35.49 5.39 12.89
N ASP A 48 35.64 4.13 12.46
CA ASP A 48 35.54 2.96 13.35
C ASP A 48 36.88 2.55 13.98
N LYS A 49 37.99 3.13 13.51
CA LYS A 49 39.36 2.86 14.01
C LYS A 49 40.05 4.11 14.56
N THR A 50 39.29 5.19 14.68
CA THR A 50 39.74 6.47 15.20
C THR A 50 38.86 6.81 16.38
N TYR A 51 39.45 7.30 17.46
CA TYR A 51 38.80 7.40 18.77
C TYR A 51 38.70 8.84 19.25
N PHE A 52 37.50 9.28 19.59
CA PHE A 52 37.24 10.48 20.37
C PHE A 52 37.44 10.13 21.84
N ILE A 53 38.45 10.69 22.49
CA ILE A 53 38.79 10.39 23.88
C ILE A 53 38.69 11.67 24.72
N GLN A 54 37.95 11.59 25.83
CA GLN A 54 37.81 12.67 26.80
C GLN A 54 38.71 12.42 28.00
N PHE A 55 39.23 13.50 28.59
CA PHE A 55 40.14 13.45 29.73
C PHE A 55 39.76 14.46 30.80
N SER A 56 40.03 14.10 32.05
CA SER A 56 39.89 15.01 33.21
C SER A 56 41.12 15.91 33.43
N GLN A 57 42.20 15.67 32.68
CA GLN A 57 43.46 16.39 32.77
C GLN A 57 43.90 16.84 31.37
N ASN A 58 44.56 18.00 31.28
CA ASN A 58 45.21 18.48 30.06
C ASN A 58 46.60 19.05 30.38
N ARG A 59 47.55 18.89 29.45
CA ARG A 59 48.90 19.44 29.55
C ARG A 59 49.26 20.06 28.21
N SER A 60 49.76 21.29 28.23
CA SER A 60 50.10 21.99 26.99
C SER A 60 51.24 21.26 26.26
N ASN A 61 51.06 21.04 24.96
CA ASN A 61 52.05 20.48 24.07
C ASN A 61 52.00 21.21 22.73
N SER A 62 53.00 22.03 22.43
CA SER A 62 53.07 22.81 21.20
C SER A 62 53.30 21.97 19.92
N ARG A 63 53.53 20.66 20.05
CA ARG A 63 53.77 19.75 18.91
C ARG A 63 52.53 18.97 18.49
N SER A 64 51.56 18.82 19.39
CA SER A 64 50.30 18.12 19.06
C SER A 64 49.37 19.01 18.26
N TYR A 65 48.46 18.39 17.51
CA TYR A 65 47.51 19.04 16.63
C TYR A 65 46.48 19.88 17.42
N THR A 66 46.09 19.42 18.61
CA THR A 66 45.17 20.14 19.50
C THR A 66 45.87 21.21 20.34
N GLY A 67 47.20 21.15 20.48
CA GLY A 67 47.98 21.96 21.42
C GLY A 67 48.05 21.39 22.83
N TRP A 68 47.48 20.20 23.05
CA TRP A 68 47.42 19.50 24.33
C TRP A 68 47.83 18.04 24.21
N ASP A 69 48.36 17.46 25.28
CA ASP A 69 48.50 16.02 25.46
C ASP A 69 47.86 15.57 26.79
N HIS A 70 47.59 14.27 26.91
CA HIS A 70 46.81 13.70 28.00
C HIS A 70 47.36 12.35 28.46
N LEU A 71 47.29 12.07 29.77
CA LEU A 71 47.67 10.77 30.31
C LEU A 71 46.47 9.80 30.28
N GLY A 72 46.70 8.58 29.82
CA GLY A 72 45.64 7.57 29.68
C GLY A 72 44.94 7.20 30.98
N LYS A 73 45.63 7.30 32.12
CA LYS A 73 45.04 7.08 33.46
C LYS A 73 43.95 8.09 33.85
N TYR A 74 43.90 9.25 33.18
CA TYR A 74 42.89 10.30 33.41
C TYR A 74 41.78 10.32 32.34
N LYS A 75 41.74 9.29 31.49
CA LYS A 75 40.69 9.07 30.50
C LYS A 75 39.34 8.89 31.18
N THR A 76 38.36 9.69 30.78
CA THR A 76 36.99 9.64 31.30
C THR A 76 36.05 8.92 30.35
N ASP A 77 36.30 9.00 29.03
CA ASP A 77 35.54 8.27 28.02
C ASP A 77 36.39 7.99 26.78
N ALA A 78 36.10 6.91 26.07
CA ALA A 78 36.71 6.57 24.78
C ALA A 78 35.68 5.92 23.87
N LEU A 79 35.46 6.56 22.73
CA LEU A 79 34.48 6.18 21.73
C LEU A 79 35.15 6.17 20.37
N THR A 80 34.73 5.28 19.46
CA THR A 80 35.02 5.50 18.04
C THR A 80 34.33 6.78 17.58
N LEU A 81 34.78 7.38 16.47
CA LEU A 81 34.08 8.53 15.90
C LEU A 81 32.62 8.19 15.58
N THR A 82 32.36 6.99 15.06
CA THR A 82 31.00 6.48 14.79
C THR A 82 30.16 6.40 16.07
N GLN A 83 30.68 5.82 17.15
CA GLN A 83 29.98 5.76 18.44
C GLN A 83 29.71 7.16 18.99
N ALA A 84 30.68 8.06 18.90
CA ALA A 84 30.54 9.45 19.34
C ALA A 84 29.45 10.21 18.56
N ALA A 85 29.28 9.90 17.27
CA ALA A 85 28.18 10.44 16.48
C ALA A 85 26.82 9.95 16.97
N ILE A 86 26.68 8.63 17.20
CA ILE A 86 25.42 7.99 17.59
C ILE A 86 24.94 8.45 18.96
N ILE A 87 25.85 8.62 19.92
CA ILE A 87 25.49 9.08 21.27
C ILE A 87 25.37 10.61 21.39
N ASN A 88 25.38 11.32 20.26
CA ASN A 88 25.32 12.79 20.21
C ASN A 88 26.36 13.48 21.12
N ILE A 89 27.64 13.10 20.99
CA ILE A 89 28.74 13.55 21.88
C ILE A 89 28.82 15.09 22.05
N GLY A 90 28.32 15.85 21.08
CA GLY A 90 28.26 17.31 21.13
C GLY A 90 27.48 17.88 22.31
N TYR A 91 26.47 17.17 22.84
CA TYR A 91 25.73 17.61 24.04
C TYR A 91 26.62 17.80 25.28
N ARG A 92 27.76 17.12 25.34
CA ARG A 92 28.70 17.21 26.48
C ARG A 92 29.51 18.50 26.49
N PHE A 93 29.42 19.32 25.45
CA PHE A 93 30.19 20.56 25.31
C PHE A 93 29.26 21.74 25.02
N GLU A 94 29.26 22.74 25.89
CA GLU A 94 28.54 24.00 25.65
C GLU A 94 29.14 24.76 24.46
N VAL A 95 30.47 24.75 24.35
CA VAL A 95 31.24 25.36 23.26
C VAL A 95 32.16 24.30 22.66
N PHE A 96 32.00 24.04 21.36
CA PHE A 96 32.74 22.96 20.68
C PHE A 96 34.26 23.15 20.67
N ASP A 97 34.75 24.39 20.67
CA ASP A 97 36.19 24.68 20.67
C ASP A 97 36.87 24.30 22.00
N GLU A 98 36.13 24.25 23.11
CA GLU A 98 36.66 23.79 24.40
C GLU A 98 36.99 22.30 24.39
N ALA A 99 36.33 21.52 23.54
CA ALA A 99 36.61 20.10 23.38
C ALA A 99 38.06 19.85 22.93
N ASN A 100 38.69 20.80 22.23
CA ASN A 100 40.10 20.66 21.82
C ASN A 100 41.07 20.64 23.01
N ALA A 101 40.66 21.17 24.17
CA ALA A 101 41.51 21.25 25.37
C ALA A 101 41.26 20.11 26.36
N THR A 102 40.10 19.46 26.31
CA THR A 102 39.67 18.40 27.25
C THR A 102 39.43 17.06 26.57
N ALA A 103 39.56 17.01 25.24
CA ALA A 103 39.48 15.81 24.43
C ALA A 103 40.50 15.84 23.28
N GLY A 104 40.68 14.69 22.65
CA GLY A 104 41.50 14.54 21.45
C GLY A 104 41.02 13.39 20.58
N ILE A 105 41.48 13.39 19.32
CA ILE A 105 41.19 12.33 18.36
C ILE A 105 42.45 11.50 18.13
N TYR A 106 42.39 10.19 18.37
CA TYR A 106 43.56 9.30 18.38
C TYR A 106 43.36 8.04 17.53
N THR A 107 44.46 7.41 17.11
CA THR A 107 44.44 6.16 16.34
C THR A 107 44.43 4.89 17.22
N THR A 108 44.46 5.06 18.55
CA THR A 108 44.35 3.99 19.54
C THR A 108 43.41 4.42 20.66
N ASN A 109 42.72 3.48 21.30
CA ASN A 109 41.87 3.71 22.48
C ASN A 109 42.61 3.46 23.81
N ASN A 110 43.83 2.91 23.76
CA ASN A 110 44.62 2.56 24.93
C ASN A 110 46.10 2.95 24.72
N ALA A 111 46.61 3.81 25.59
CA ALA A 111 48.00 4.27 25.64
C ALA A 111 48.26 4.92 27.02
N ASP A 112 49.50 4.88 27.50
CA ASP A 112 49.87 5.59 28.72
C ASP A 112 49.86 7.12 28.52
N LEU A 113 50.25 7.57 27.32
CA LEU A 113 50.29 8.96 26.90
C LEU A 113 49.62 9.10 25.53
N PHE A 114 48.72 10.06 25.43
CA PHE A 114 47.98 10.44 24.24
C PHE A 114 48.49 11.81 23.77
N ASP A 115 49.28 11.83 22.71
CA ASP A 115 50.07 12.98 22.24
C ASP A 115 50.24 12.97 20.70
N GLU A 116 51.21 13.74 20.18
CA GLU A 116 51.43 13.85 18.74
C GLU A 116 51.81 12.54 18.03
N THR A 117 52.23 11.51 18.79
CA THR A 117 52.71 10.24 18.25
C THR A 117 51.58 9.29 17.87
N ASN A 118 50.40 9.48 18.45
CA ASN A 118 49.21 8.65 18.24
C ASN A 118 47.93 9.44 17.96
N GLU A 119 48.03 10.76 17.80
CA GLU A 119 46.90 11.60 17.36
C GLU A 119 46.54 11.38 15.88
N ALA A 120 45.24 11.45 15.59
CA ALA A 120 44.76 11.70 14.25
C ALA A 120 44.74 13.21 13.99
N LYS A 121 45.04 13.62 12.75
CA LYS A 121 45.07 15.05 12.36
C LYS A 121 43.65 15.57 12.10
N MET A 122 42.85 15.63 13.17
CA MET A 122 41.48 16.12 13.21
C MET A 122 41.24 16.71 14.60
N LEU A 123 40.74 17.94 14.66
CA LEU A 123 40.36 18.55 15.94
C LEU A 123 39.00 17.98 16.41
N PRO A 124 38.82 17.75 17.72
CA PRO A 124 37.50 17.43 18.28
C PRO A 124 36.42 18.42 17.83
N SER A 125 36.69 19.72 17.90
CA SER A 125 35.78 20.78 17.44
C SER A 125 35.36 20.64 15.97
N GLU A 126 36.29 20.35 15.06
CA GLU A 126 35.98 20.10 13.64
C GLU A 126 34.98 18.96 13.47
N TYR A 127 35.16 17.88 14.25
CA TYR A 127 34.24 16.75 14.24
C TYR A 127 32.87 17.14 14.81
N LEU A 128 32.81 17.88 15.92
CA LEU A 128 31.56 18.34 16.52
C LEU A 128 30.77 19.26 15.58
N TYR A 129 31.44 20.21 14.91
CA TYR A 129 30.81 21.07 13.89
C TYR A 129 30.32 20.27 12.68
N PHE A 130 31.05 19.22 12.29
CA PHE A 130 30.57 18.28 11.26
C PHE A 130 29.29 17.56 11.72
N LEU A 131 29.28 16.97 12.91
CA LEU A 131 28.12 16.25 13.45
C LEU A 131 26.87 17.13 13.54
N LYS A 132 27.03 18.42 13.92
CA LYS A 132 25.92 19.39 13.98
C LYS A 132 25.16 19.55 12.66
N ASN A 133 25.82 19.30 11.52
CA ASN A 133 25.22 19.42 10.20
C ASN A 133 24.67 18.09 9.65
N CYS A 134 24.74 17.02 10.43
CA CYS A 134 24.30 15.67 10.04
C CYS A 134 22.96 15.34 10.69
N ASP A 135 22.04 14.78 9.90
CA ASP A 135 20.78 14.23 10.39
C ASP A 135 20.83 12.69 10.38
N PHE A 136 21.38 12.11 11.46
CA PHE A 136 21.50 10.65 11.59
C PHE A 136 20.16 9.95 11.77
N ALA A 137 19.16 10.63 12.36
CA ALA A 137 17.82 10.08 12.53
C ALA A 137 17.10 9.97 11.18
N GLY A 138 17.15 11.01 10.34
CA GLY A 138 16.66 10.96 8.97
C GLY A 138 17.38 9.92 8.11
N LEU A 139 18.70 9.78 8.29
CA LEU A 139 19.50 8.74 7.62
C LEU A 139 19.05 7.33 8.01
N TYR A 140 18.89 7.06 9.30
CA TYR A 140 18.49 5.74 9.79
C TYR A 140 17.05 5.39 9.39
N ASN A 141 16.14 6.37 9.43
CA ASN A 141 14.78 6.22 8.92
C ASN A 141 14.76 5.83 7.42
N LYS A 142 15.63 6.42 6.60
CA LYS A 142 15.75 6.01 5.18
C LYS A 142 16.26 4.58 5.05
N ALA A 143 17.25 4.18 5.87
CA ALA A 143 17.76 2.81 5.87
C ALA A 143 16.67 1.78 6.27
N LEU A 144 15.85 2.09 7.27
CA LEU A 144 14.68 1.28 7.64
C LEU A 144 13.64 1.25 6.52
N SER A 145 13.38 2.38 5.85
CA SER A 145 12.44 2.45 4.73
C SER A 145 12.88 1.57 3.56
N ASP A 146 14.17 1.60 3.22
CA ASP A 146 14.75 0.72 2.18
C ASP A 146 14.80 -0.76 2.61
N TYR A 147 14.89 -1.04 3.91
CA TYR A 147 14.79 -2.39 4.43
C TYR A 147 13.37 -2.94 4.30
N TRP A 148 12.36 -2.19 4.77
CA TRP A 148 10.97 -2.60 4.69
C TRP A 148 10.46 -2.66 3.25
N SER A 149 10.91 -1.75 2.36
CA SER A 149 10.55 -1.79 0.95
C SER A 149 10.92 -3.12 0.27
N LYS A 150 11.94 -3.82 0.79
CA LYS A 150 12.45 -5.09 0.26
C LYS A 150 12.01 -6.32 1.06
N ASN A 151 11.74 -6.15 2.36
CA ASN A 151 11.55 -7.28 3.29
C ASN A 151 10.18 -7.31 3.98
N HIS A 152 9.29 -6.33 3.77
CA HIS A 152 7.96 -6.29 4.41
C HIS A 152 7.14 -7.56 4.12
N GLU A 153 7.01 -7.97 2.85
CA GLU A 153 6.31 -9.21 2.47
C GLU A 153 6.94 -10.47 3.08
N LYS A 154 8.27 -10.50 3.16
CA LYS A 154 9.01 -11.61 3.77
C LYS A 154 8.73 -11.70 5.26
N PHE A 155 8.78 -10.58 5.97
CA PHE A 155 8.44 -10.49 7.39
C PHE A 155 7.03 -11.01 7.65
N LYS A 156 6.06 -10.49 6.91
CA LYS A 156 4.64 -10.84 7.03
C LYS A 156 4.40 -12.33 6.81
N LEU A 157 4.97 -12.90 5.74
CA LEU A 157 4.86 -14.32 5.44
C LEU A 157 5.52 -15.17 6.53
N LEU A 158 6.70 -14.78 7.00
CA LEU A 158 7.41 -15.49 8.06
C LEU A 158 6.61 -15.47 9.37
N LEU A 159 5.96 -14.35 9.70
CA LEU A 159 5.11 -14.23 10.89
C LEU A 159 3.86 -15.13 10.81
N LYS A 160 3.22 -15.19 9.63
CA LYS A 160 2.12 -16.12 9.37
C LYS A 160 2.56 -17.57 9.50
N ASN A 161 3.70 -17.91 8.91
CA ASN A 161 4.28 -19.25 9.00
C ASN A 161 4.72 -19.58 10.44
N TYR A 162 5.22 -18.60 11.20
CA TYR A 162 5.53 -18.74 12.62
C TYR A 162 4.27 -19.07 13.44
N TYR A 163 3.17 -18.35 13.23
CA TYR A 163 1.89 -18.61 13.88
C TYR A 163 1.39 -20.04 13.57
N ILE A 164 1.32 -20.41 12.29
CA ILE A 164 0.79 -21.72 11.86
C ILE A 164 1.68 -22.85 12.40
N SER A 165 2.99 -22.72 12.22
CA SER A 165 3.94 -23.75 12.65
C SER A 165 3.98 -23.93 14.17
N SER A 166 3.89 -22.83 14.92
CA SER A 166 3.87 -22.86 16.39
C SER A 166 2.62 -23.54 16.91
N SER A 167 1.44 -23.22 16.36
CA SER A 167 0.19 -23.87 16.76
C SER A 167 0.23 -25.37 16.49
N LEU A 168 0.67 -25.78 15.30
CA LEU A 168 0.80 -27.19 14.95
C LEU A 168 1.81 -27.91 15.85
N TYR A 169 2.97 -27.31 16.11
CA TYR A 169 4.00 -27.90 16.98
C TYR A 169 3.48 -28.09 18.41
N LEU A 170 2.85 -27.06 18.98
CA LEU A 170 2.30 -27.13 20.34
C LEU A 170 1.17 -28.15 20.46
N TYR A 171 0.31 -28.27 19.44
CA TYR A 171 -0.72 -29.29 19.38
C TYR A 171 -0.12 -30.71 19.35
N LYS A 172 0.87 -30.95 18.48
CA LYS A 172 1.53 -32.26 18.37
C LYS A 172 2.28 -32.67 19.64
N ASN A 173 2.71 -31.69 20.44
CA ASN A 173 3.37 -31.92 21.73
C ASN A 173 2.38 -31.88 22.93
N ASN A 174 1.07 -31.85 22.69
CA ASN A 174 0.01 -31.79 23.71
C ASN A 174 0.14 -30.60 24.67
N VAL A 175 0.70 -29.47 24.22
CA VAL A 175 0.75 -28.22 24.99
C VAL A 175 -0.58 -27.46 24.85
N ILE A 176 -1.18 -27.51 23.67
CA ILE A 176 -2.54 -27.03 23.41
C ILE A 176 -3.43 -28.18 22.95
N SER A 177 -4.72 -28.09 23.26
CA SER A 177 -5.75 -29.04 22.85
C SER A 177 -6.06 -28.97 21.36
N LYS A 178 -6.78 -29.97 20.85
CA LYS A 178 -7.27 -29.98 19.46
C LYS A 178 -8.18 -28.78 19.18
N ASP A 179 -9.09 -28.47 20.10
CA ASP A 179 -10.04 -27.36 19.95
C ASP A 179 -9.32 -26.01 19.93
N GLU A 180 -8.27 -25.84 20.74
CA GLU A 180 -7.42 -24.64 20.72
C GLU A 180 -6.66 -24.52 19.40
N HIS A 181 -6.07 -25.61 18.90
CA HIS A 181 -5.43 -25.62 17.59
C HIS A 181 -6.40 -25.24 16.47
N GLU A 182 -7.60 -25.85 16.43
CA GLU A 182 -8.63 -25.51 15.45
C GLU A 182 -9.07 -24.04 15.57
N PHE A 183 -9.22 -23.52 16.80
CA PHE A 183 -9.52 -22.10 17.04
C PHE A 183 -8.44 -21.19 16.44
N THR A 184 -7.15 -21.51 16.62
CA THR A 184 -6.07 -20.70 16.03
C THR A 184 -6.15 -20.63 14.50
N MET A 185 -6.52 -21.73 13.84
CA MET A 185 -6.64 -21.79 12.38
C MET A 185 -7.89 -21.03 11.89
N LYS A 186 -9.03 -21.25 12.55
CA LYS A 186 -10.29 -20.55 12.26
C LYS A 186 -10.17 -19.04 12.43
N ALA A 187 -9.39 -18.58 13.40
CA ALA A 187 -9.14 -17.17 13.63
C ALA A 187 -8.53 -16.46 12.40
N LEU A 188 -7.70 -17.15 11.60
CA LEU A 188 -7.08 -16.56 10.40
C LEU A 188 -8.11 -16.20 9.32
N ASN A 189 -9.21 -16.95 9.25
CA ASN A 189 -10.30 -16.72 8.30
C ASN A 189 -11.52 -16.05 8.94
N ARG A 190 -11.48 -15.78 10.26
CA ARG A 190 -12.62 -15.32 11.08
C ARG A 190 -13.83 -16.26 11.02
N ASP A 191 -13.58 -17.56 10.87
CA ASP A 191 -14.63 -18.58 10.95
C ASP A 191 -15.21 -18.63 12.38
N ASP A 192 -16.40 -19.22 12.55
CA ASP A 192 -17.09 -19.33 13.85
C ASP A 192 -17.29 -17.99 14.59
N ASN A 193 -17.57 -16.91 13.84
CA ASN A 193 -17.77 -15.56 14.35
C ASN A 193 -16.60 -15.04 15.21
N ILE A 194 -15.36 -15.47 14.89
CA ILE A 194 -14.18 -15.00 15.62
C ILE A 194 -13.91 -13.54 15.26
N GLU A 195 -13.91 -12.69 16.30
CA GLU A 195 -13.45 -11.31 16.23
C GLU A 195 -11.94 -11.24 16.46
N LEU A 196 -11.25 -10.44 15.65
CA LEU A 196 -9.84 -10.12 15.83
C LEU A 196 -9.70 -8.69 16.35
N PHE A 197 -8.82 -8.48 17.32
CA PHE A 197 -8.63 -7.18 17.97
C PHE A 197 -7.16 -6.91 18.32
N SER A 198 -6.77 -5.64 18.33
CA SER A 198 -5.45 -5.20 18.77
C SER A 198 -5.34 -5.35 20.29
N PHE A 199 -4.20 -5.85 20.77
CA PHE A 199 -3.93 -5.84 22.21
C PHE A 199 -3.51 -4.42 22.62
N ASP A 200 -4.25 -3.81 23.55
CA ASP A 200 -3.96 -2.48 24.06
C ASP A 200 -3.82 -2.44 25.58
N ILE A 201 -3.04 -1.48 26.08
CA ILE A 201 -2.95 -1.15 27.51
C ILE A 201 -3.19 0.35 27.63
N TYR A 202 -4.29 0.74 28.28
CA TYR A 202 -4.67 2.15 28.44
C TYR A 202 -4.74 2.93 27.11
N GLY A 203 -5.08 2.25 26.01
CA GLY A 203 -5.14 2.85 24.66
C GLY A 203 -3.82 2.91 23.89
N TYR A 204 -2.70 2.47 24.48
CA TYR A 204 -1.48 2.18 23.72
C TYR A 204 -1.59 0.81 23.08
N TYR A 205 -1.37 0.72 21.77
CA TYR A 205 -1.50 -0.52 21.02
C TYR A 205 -0.17 -1.27 20.95
N SER A 206 -0.21 -2.58 21.18
CA SER A 206 0.94 -3.43 20.92
C SER A 206 1.25 -3.47 19.43
N SER A 207 2.55 -3.52 19.13
CA SER A 207 3.04 -3.61 17.76
C SER A 207 2.84 -4.98 17.10
N ASP A 208 2.88 -6.06 17.89
CA ASP A 208 2.98 -7.43 17.39
C ASP A 208 2.05 -8.44 18.09
N ILE A 209 1.35 -8.05 19.17
CA ILE A 209 0.34 -8.87 19.84
C ILE A 209 -1.05 -8.56 19.26
N PHE A 210 -1.80 -9.61 18.92
CA PHE A 210 -3.24 -9.50 18.66
C PHE A 210 -4.03 -10.52 19.45
N GLY A 211 -5.32 -10.26 19.59
CA GLY A 211 -6.27 -11.19 20.18
C GLY A 211 -7.32 -11.68 19.19
N ALA A 212 -7.86 -12.86 19.51
CA ALA A 212 -8.96 -13.50 18.81
C ALA A 212 -10.01 -13.95 19.84
N LYS A 213 -11.29 -13.71 19.58
CA LYS A 213 -12.37 -14.03 20.52
C LYS A 213 -13.63 -14.48 19.79
N ASN A 214 -14.31 -15.49 20.32
CA ASN A 214 -15.72 -15.78 20.03
C ASN A 214 -16.53 -15.87 21.35
N ASP A 215 -17.73 -16.44 21.30
CA ASP A 215 -18.58 -16.59 22.49
C ASP A 215 -18.01 -17.57 23.54
N ASP A 216 -17.18 -18.53 23.11
CA ASP A 216 -16.69 -19.63 23.96
C ASP A 216 -15.32 -19.34 24.59
N ARG A 217 -14.46 -18.58 23.92
CA ARG A 217 -13.08 -18.36 24.35
C ARG A 217 -12.45 -17.09 23.79
N ILE A 218 -11.37 -16.67 24.44
CA ILE A 218 -10.46 -15.61 24.01
C ILE A 218 -9.02 -16.13 23.97
N MET A 219 -8.24 -15.64 23.02
CA MET A 219 -6.84 -15.97 22.82
C MET A 219 -6.04 -14.68 22.60
N LEU A 220 -4.86 -14.56 23.20
CA LEU A 220 -3.82 -13.64 22.74
C LEU A 220 -2.73 -14.41 22.03
N PHE A 221 -2.30 -13.89 20.89
CA PHE A 221 -1.08 -14.32 20.21
C PHE A 221 0.08 -13.42 20.62
N ILE A 222 1.07 -13.98 21.32
CA ILE A 222 2.22 -13.26 21.88
C ILE A 222 3.51 -13.81 21.24
N PRO A 223 4.06 -13.17 20.20
CA PRO A 223 5.26 -13.64 19.51
C PRO A 223 6.46 -13.81 20.45
N GLY A 224 7.27 -14.86 20.23
CA GLY A 224 8.50 -15.12 20.98
C GLY A 224 8.30 -15.72 22.37
N ALA A 225 7.06 -15.86 22.85
CA ALA A 225 6.77 -16.59 24.07
C ALA A 225 6.98 -18.10 23.87
N THR A 226 7.27 -18.82 24.96
CA THR A 226 7.40 -20.28 24.97
C THR A 226 6.12 -20.97 24.50
N ASN A 227 4.97 -20.44 24.90
CA ASN A 227 3.67 -20.71 24.29
C ASN A 227 3.11 -19.40 23.74
N PRO A 228 3.13 -19.18 22.42
CA PRO A 228 2.62 -17.96 21.81
C PRO A 228 1.10 -17.80 21.92
N PHE A 229 0.35 -18.81 22.35
CA PHE A 229 -1.12 -18.78 22.40
C PHE A 229 -1.61 -18.82 23.85
N LEU A 230 -1.96 -17.65 24.37
CA LEU A 230 -2.51 -17.50 25.72
C LEU A 230 -4.04 -17.56 25.66
N PHE A 231 -4.61 -18.72 25.97
CA PHE A 231 -6.06 -18.95 26.00
C PHE A 231 -6.68 -18.61 27.35
N SER A 232 -7.95 -18.19 27.33
CA SER A 232 -8.80 -18.01 28.51
C SER A 232 -10.27 -18.13 28.12
N GLU A 233 -11.15 -18.35 29.11
CA GLU A 233 -12.60 -18.51 28.89
C GLU A 233 -13.24 -17.22 28.37
N ASN A 234 -12.82 -16.07 28.88
CA ASN A 234 -13.34 -14.75 28.48
C ASN A 234 -12.36 -13.64 28.85
N ILE A 235 -12.67 -12.40 28.44
CA ILE A 235 -11.81 -11.23 28.65
C ILE A 235 -11.50 -10.95 30.13
N SER A 236 -12.44 -11.21 31.04
CA SER A 236 -12.22 -10.97 32.49
C SER A 236 -11.19 -11.93 33.07
N HIS A 237 -11.27 -13.21 32.69
CA HIS A 237 -10.29 -14.22 33.08
C HIS A 237 -8.92 -13.93 32.46
N LEU A 238 -8.87 -13.53 31.19
CA LEU A 238 -7.62 -13.14 30.53
C LEU A 238 -6.94 -11.97 31.24
N ARG A 239 -7.70 -10.90 31.57
CA ARG A 239 -7.19 -9.75 32.33
C ARG A 239 -6.61 -10.13 33.69
N THR A 240 -7.29 -11.03 34.40
CA THR A 240 -6.83 -11.53 35.70
C THR A 240 -5.55 -12.36 35.53
N HIS A 241 -5.49 -13.21 34.51
CA HIS A 241 -4.32 -14.01 34.20
C HIS A 241 -3.10 -13.13 33.84
N LEU A 242 -3.29 -12.11 32.98
CA LEU A 242 -2.25 -11.13 32.66
C LEU A 242 -1.74 -10.41 33.91
N LYS A 243 -2.64 -9.96 34.79
CA LYS A 243 -2.27 -9.34 36.07
C LYS A 243 -1.39 -10.24 36.93
N GLU A 244 -1.69 -11.54 37.01
CA GLU A 244 -0.88 -12.50 37.75
C GLU A 244 0.51 -12.68 37.10
N LEU A 245 0.59 -12.76 35.77
CA LEU A 245 1.84 -12.94 35.05
C LEU A 245 2.80 -11.74 35.21
N ILE A 246 2.28 -10.51 35.20
CA ILE A 246 3.10 -9.28 35.33
C ILE A 246 3.53 -8.95 36.77
N LYS A 247 3.12 -9.75 37.78
CA LYS A 247 3.67 -9.61 39.14
C LYS A 247 5.17 -9.93 39.14
N GLU A 248 5.60 -10.87 38.31
CA GLU A 248 7.01 -11.12 38.04
C GLU A 248 7.59 -9.94 37.26
N ASN A 249 8.67 -9.34 37.77
CA ASN A 249 9.27 -8.14 37.16
C ASN A 249 9.73 -8.42 35.72
N ASP A 250 10.30 -9.59 35.49
CA ASP A 250 10.81 -9.99 34.17
C ASP A 250 9.67 -10.09 33.15
N ASN A 251 8.55 -10.76 33.48
CA ASN A 251 7.39 -10.84 32.59
C ASN A 251 6.78 -9.47 32.31
N ARG A 252 6.78 -8.57 33.29
CA ARG A 252 6.29 -7.20 33.11
C ARG A 252 7.16 -6.41 32.13
N GLU A 253 8.48 -6.49 32.28
CA GLU A 253 9.42 -5.85 31.36
C GLU A 253 9.30 -6.46 29.96
N LEU A 254 9.21 -7.78 29.84
CA LEU A 254 9.07 -8.45 28.55
C LEU A 254 7.75 -8.12 27.85
N LEU A 255 6.64 -8.02 28.58
CA LEU A 255 5.37 -7.56 28.02
C LEU A 255 5.47 -6.13 27.47
N SER A 256 6.16 -5.23 28.19
CA SER A 256 6.36 -3.85 27.72
C SER A 256 7.14 -3.79 26.39
N ARG A 257 8.05 -4.75 26.13
CA ARG A 257 8.82 -4.82 24.88
C ARG A 257 7.97 -5.13 23.64
N HIS A 258 6.67 -5.42 23.79
CA HIS A 258 5.73 -5.55 22.67
C HIS A 258 5.09 -4.21 22.26
N PHE A 259 5.42 -3.12 22.95
CA PHE A 259 5.00 -1.75 22.67
C PHE A 259 6.18 -0.93 22.16
N SER A 260 5.92 0.22 21.54
CA SER A 260 7.00 1.12 21.13
C SER A 260 7.70 1.69 22.36
N LEU A 261 9.00 2.00 22.24
CA LEU A 261 9.77 2.68 23.31
C LEU A 261 9.08 3.97 23.74
N TYR A 262 8.42 4.59 22.78
CA TYR A 262 7.61 5.78 22.94
C TYR A 262 6.40 5.53 23.86
N ASP A 263 5.59 4.49 23.60
CA ASP A 263 4.37 4.19 24.38
C ASP A 263 4.71 3.74 25.81
N CYS A 264 5.89 3.18 26.00
CA CYS A 264 6.40 2.79 27.31
C CYS A 264 6.68 3.99 28.23
N GLN A 265 6.99 5.16 27.67
CA GLN A 265 7.37 6.36 28.43
C GLN A 265 6.15 7.15 28.91
N ASP A 266 6.28 7.77 30.08
CA ASP A 266 5.25 8.66 30.59
C ASP A 266 5.15 9.94 29.75
N GLY A 267 3.90 10.29 29.40
CA GLY A 267 3.55 11.53 28.75
C GLY A 267 3.65 12.74 29.67
N SER A 268 3.42 13.94 29.11
CA SER A 268 3.30 15.16 29.93
C SER A 268 2.08 15.14 30.86
N THR A 269 1.04 14.39 30.46
CA THR A 269 -0.28 14.39 31.13
C THR A 269 -0.72 12.98 31.56
N PHE A 270 -0.37 11.93 30.81
CA PHE A 270 -0.83 10.56 31.04
C PHE A 270 0.34 9.59 31.23
N TYR A 271 0.11 8.53 32.01
CA TYR A 271 1.10 7.46 32.18
C TYR A 271 1.30 6.67 30.89
N GLY A 272 2.53 6.21 30.68
CA GLY A 272 2.90 5.24 29.66
C GLY A 272 2.70 3.80 30.13
N VAL A 273 2.94 2.84 29.23
CA VAL A 273 2.71 1.41 29.48
C VAL A 273 3.47 0.89 30.70
N ASP A 274 4.73 1.30 30.89
CA ASP A 274 5.54 0.83 32.03
C ASP A 274 4.96 1.24 33.37
N SER A 275 4.50 2.49 33.48
CA SER A 275 3.88 3.03 34.69
C SER A 275 2.51 2.39 34.91
N VAL A 276 1.68 2.25 33.87
CA VAL A 276 0.38 1.57 33.98
C VAL A 276 0.54 0.13 34.48
N LEU A 277 1.47 -0.64 33.91
CA LEU A 277 1.73 -2.01 34.34
C LEU A 277 2.16 -2.09 35.81
N LYS A 278 3.04 -1.20 36.27
CA LYS A 278 3.44 -1.11 37.69
C LYS A 278 2.24 -0.79 38.58
N GLU A 279 1.40 0.16 38.17
CA GLU A 279 0.25 0.61 38.96
C GLU A 279 -0.89 -0.43 38.99
N ILE A 280 -1.02 -1.28 37.97
CA ILE A 280 -1.92 -2.45 37.99
C ILE A 280 -1.47 -3.47 39.04
N VAL A 281 -0.16 -3.72 39.15
CA VAL A 281 0.42 -4.62 40.17
C VAL A 281 0.25 -4.04 41.58
N ASN A 282 0.48 -2.73 41.73
CA ASN A 282 0.30 -2.01 42.99
C ASN A 282 -1.17 -1.91 43.43
N GLY A 283 -2.12 -2.16 42.51
CA GLY A 283 -3.56 -2.09 42.75
C GLY A 283 -4.15 -0.68 42.65
N ASN A 284 -3.37 0.30 42.18
CA ASN A 284 -3.84 1.67 41.93
C ASN A 284 -4.60 1.76 40.59
N PHE A 285 -4.26 0.89 39.64
CA PHE A 285 -5.00 0.70 38.39
C PHE A 285 -5.70 -0.67 38.41
N ASN A 286 -6.90 -0.74 37.81
CA ASN A 286 -7.63 -1.99 37.68
C ASN A 286 -7.17 -2.77 36.42
N GLU A 287 -7.25 -4.08 36.43
CA GLU A 287 -6.93 -4.93 35.27
C GLU A 287 -7.83 -4.69 34.03
N SER A 288 -8.92 -3.94 34.15
CA SER A 288 -9.72 -3.45 33.00
C SER A 288 -8.97 -2.52 32.06
N TYR A 289 -7.81 -1.98 32.47
CA TYR A 289 -6.94 -1.19 31.60
C TYR A 289 -6.18 -2.03 30.57
N PHE A 290 -6.20 -3.36 30.68
CA PHE A 290 -5.85 -4.25 29.56
C PHE A 290 -7.02 -4.35 28.60
N MET A 291 -6.77 -4.25 27.29
CA MET A 291 -7.80 -4.22 26.25
C MET A 291 -8.84 -3.13 26.57
N TYR A 292 -8.36 -1.93 26.88
CA TYR A 292 -9.16 -0.81 27.36
C TYR A 292 -9.98 -0.17 26.24
N THR A 293 -9.37 -0.03 25.05
CA THR A 293 -10.03 0.54 23.86
C THR A 293 -10.68 -0.52 22.98
N TYR A 294 -10.16 -1.76 22.99
CA TYR A 294 -10.71 -2.89 22.23
C TYR A 294 -10.88 -2.57 20.72
N LYS A 295 -9.79 -2.11 20.09
CA LYS A 295 -9.76 -1.83 18.65
C LYS A 295 -9.86 -3.11 17.84
N LYS A 296 -10.86 -3.22 16.97
CA LYS A 296 -11.04 -4.38 16.07
C LYS A 296 -10.15 -4.25 14.83
N PHE A 297 -9.62 -5.38 14.35
CA PHE A 297 -8.93 -5.43 13.06
C PHE A 297 -9.92 -5.56 11.92
N ASN A 298 -9.88 -4.60 11.01
CA ASN A 298 -10.72 -4.58 9.82
C ASN A 298 -10.07 -5.34 8.66
N GLU A 299 -8.74 -5.50 8.69
CA GLU A 299 -7.95 -6.12 7.63
C GLU A 299 -8.28 -7.61 7.46
N ARG A 300 -8.53 -8.08 6.23
CA ARG A 300 -8.82 -9.49 5.96
C ARG A 300 -7.75 -10.42 6.50
N ASP A 301 -6.47 -10.08 6.33
CA ASP A 301 -5.35 -10.80 6.96
C ASP A 301 -4.76 -9.97 8.12
N VAL A 302 -4.85 -10.50 9.34
CA VAL A 302 -4.32 -9.84 10.55
C VAL A 302 -2.81 -9.59 10.49
N PHE A 303 -2.06 -10.41 9.75
CA PHE A 303 -0.62 -10.24 9.62
C PHE A 303 -0.26 -9.04 8.74
N ASP A 304 -1.17 -8.55 7.88
CA ASP A 304 -0.98 -7.29 7.17
C ASP A 304 -1.02 -6.11 8.17
N ALA A 305 -2.03 -6.08 9.04
CA ALA A 305 -2.13 -5.08 10.11
C ALA A 305 -0.93 -5.13 11.08
N ILE A 306 -0.55 -6.34 11.52
CA ILE A 306 0.58 -6.52 12.44
C ILE A 306 1.91 -6.15 11.80
N SER A 307 2.18 -6.59 10.57
CA SER A 307 3.42 -6.23 9.88
C SER A 307 3.55 -4.73 9.63
N PHE A 308 2.44 -4.05 9.34
CA PHE A 308 2.40 -2.60 9.22
C PHE A 308 2.62 -1.89 10.56
N SER A 309 2.06 -2.41 11.65
CA SER A 309 2.27 -1.91 13.01
C SER A 309 3.74 -2.06 13.45
N VAL A 310 4.34 -3.23 13.23
CA VAL A 310 5.78 -3.48 13.49
C VAL A 310 6.67 -2.55 12.65
N GLN A 311 6.33 -2.32 11.38
CA GLN A 311 7.06 -1.38 10.53
C GLN A 311 7.00 0.04 11.11
N LYS A 312 5.81 0.54 11.48
CA LYS A 312 5.64 1.86 12.12
C LYS A 312 6.44 1.96 13.42
N ARG A 313 6.36 0.94 14.28
CA ARG A 313 7.16 0.87 15.51
C ARG A 313 8.65 0.96 15.22
N SER A 314 9.17 0.26 14.20
CA SER A 314 10.60 0.28 13.90
C SER A 314 11.13 1.68 13.54
N PHE A 315 10.33 2.49 12.83
CA PHE A 315 10.65 3.88 12.55
C PHE A 315 10.61 4.71 13.83
N SER A 316 9.61 4.45 14.68
CA SER A 316 9.45 5.12 15.96
C SER A 316 10.64 4.86 16.91
N ASP A 317 10.89 3.59 17.23
CA ASP A 317 11.98 3.16 18.09
C ASP A 317 13.33 3.61 17.51
N GLY A 318 13.52 3.54 16.19
CA GLY A 318 14.72 4.03 15.51
C GLY A 318 14.96 5.52 15.71
N ASP A 319 13.92 6.36 15.65
CA ASP A 319 14.03 7.79 15.92
C ASP A 319 14.42 8.06 17.39
N THR A 320 13.81 7.34 18.31
CA THR A 320 14.07 7.44 19.76
C THR A 320 15.51 7.04 20.11
N ILE A 321 15.99 5.92 19.56
CA ILE A 321 17.36 5.41 19.80
C ILE A 321 18.44 6.37 19.30
N ILE A 322 18.20 7.07 18.19
CA ILE A 322 19.19 7.98 17.61
C ILE A 322 19.14 9.38 18.24
N LYS A 323 17.95 9.88 18.61
CA LYS A 323 17.80 11.23 19.17
C LYS A 323 18.03 11.31 20.68
N SER A 324 17.53 10.36 21.46
CA SER A 324 17.40 10.46 22.92
C SER A 324 17.92 9.22 23.65
N ASN A 325 19.24 9.00 23.62
CA ASN A 325 19.87 7.80 24.18
C ASN A 325 20.71 8.03 25.47
N SER A 326 20.68 9.23 26.05
CA SER A 326 21.46 9.57 27.24
C SER A 326 21.02 8.87 28.53
N GLU A 327 19.75 8.45 28.61
CA GLU A 327 19.16 7.75 29.78
C GLU A 327 18.66 6.34 29.44
N ALA A 328 19.00 5.83 28.25
CA ALA A 328 18.48 4.56 27.73
C ALA A 328 19.05 3.34 28.48
N GLN A 329 18.22 2.31 28.67
CA GLN A 329 18.64 1.02 29.21
C GLN A 329 19.55 0.26 28.23
N ARG A 330 20.23 -0.79 28.72
CA ARG A 330 21.27 -1.52 27.97
C ARG A 330 20.76 -2.22 26.71
N ASP A 331 19.48 -2.57 26.68
CA ASP A 331 18.80 -3.36 25.66
C ASP A 331 17.84 -2.54 24.78
N TYR A 332 17.71 -1.23 24.99
CA TYR A 332 16.84 -0.35 24.20
C TYR A 332 17.07 -0.48 22.69
N ALA A 333 18.32 -0.61 22.25
CA ALA A 333 18.63 -0.74 20.83
C ALA A 333 18.25 -2.10 20.23
N LEU A 334 17.81 -3.08 21.03
CA LEU A 334 17.31 -4.36 20.55
C LEU A 334 15.80 -4.36 20.33
N THR A 335 15.07 -3.35 20.84
CA THR A 335 13.62 -3.21 20.60
C THR A 335 13.27 -3.09 19.12
N ILE A 336 14.09 -2.39 18.32
CA ILE A 336 13.91 -2.24 16.86
C ILE A 336 13.93 -3.56 16.08
N ILE A 337 14.58 -4.60 16.61
CA ILE A 337 14.66 -5.92 15.98
C ILE A 337 13.84 -6.97 16.75
N GLN A 338 13.23 -6.61 17.90
CA GLN A 338 12.52 -7.53 18.79
C GLN A 338 11.49 -8.37 18.03
N ALA A 339 10.56 -7.74 17.32
CA ALA A 339 9.49 -8.44 16.61
C ALA A 339 10.02 -9.44 15.56
N ILE A 340 11.17 -9.13 14.96
CA ILE A 340 11.86 -10.03 14.03
C ILE A 340 12.41 -11.24 14.77
N VAL A 341 13.17 -11.01 15.84
CA VAL A 341 13.81 -12.07 16.63
C VAL A 341 12.77 -12.93 17.35
N SER A 342 11.60 -12.38 17.70
CA SER A 342 10.48 -13.13 18.28
C SER A 342 9.91 -14.22 17.37
N MET A 343 10.19 -14.19 16.05
CA MET A 343 9.82 -15.25 15.11
C MET A 343 10.81 -16.43 15.09
N ILE A 344 11.70 -16.51 16.07
CA ILE A 344 12.49 -17.72 16.30
C ILE A 344 11.54 -18.93 16.40
N PRO A 345 11.78 -20.01 15.64
CA PRO A 345 10.86 -21.15 15.62
C PRO A 345 10.82 -21.83 17.00
N VAL A 346 9.62 -22.20 17.44
CA VAL A 346 9.41 -22.96 18.69
C VAL A 346 9.86 -24.43 18.58
N PHE A 347 10.13 -24.90 17.36
CA PHE A 347 10.58 -26.25 17.08
C PHE A 347 12.12 -26.33 17.00
N ASP A 348 12.68 -27.41 17.54
CA ASP A 348 14.12 -27.64 17.49
C ASP A 348 14.62 -27.92 16.07
N ILE A 349 15.76 -27.33 15.71
CA ILE A 349 16.48 -27.60 14.47
C ILE A 349 17.90 -28.02 14.84
N ILE A 350 18.27 -29.23 14.44
CA ILE A 350 19.60 -29.79 14.69
C ILE A 350 20.35 -29.81 13.35
N LEU A 351 21.24 -28.82 13.18
CA LEU A 351 22.14 -28.73 12.04
C LEU A 351 23.56 -28.45 12.52
N PRO A 352 24.59 -29.09 11.94
CA PRO A 352 25.98 -28.80 12.28
C PRO A 352 26.30 -27.32 12.07
N GLU A 353 26.98 -26.72 13.05
CA GLU A 353 27.55 -25.36 13.00
C GLU A 353 26.52 -24.21 12.89
N VAL A 354 25.21 -24.50 12.88
CA VAL A 354 24.16 -23.48 12.95
C VAL A 354 24.04 -22.97 14.39
N SER A 355 24.17 -21.65 14.55
CA SER A 355 23.95 -20.99 15.84
C SER A 355 22.46 -20.93 16.16
N VAL A 356 22.06 -21.51 17.28
CA VAL A 356 20.68 -21.49 17.77
C VAL A 356 20.44 -20.33 18.75
N PRO A 357 19.21 -19.81 18.89
CA PRO A 357 18.88 -18.69 19.75
C PRO A 357 19.45 -18.76 21.18
N LEU A 358 19.30 -19.91 21.83
CA LEU A 358 19.82 -20.14 23.18
C LEU A 358 21.34 -19.96 23.24
N SER A 359 22.06 -20.48 22.23
CA SER A 359 23.51 -20.33 22.11
C SER A 359 23.93 -18.88 21.84
N MET A 360 23.00 -18.03 21.37
CA MET A 360 23.18 -16.60 21.12
C MET A 360 22.77 -15.73 22.31
N GLY A 361 22.38 -16.33 23.45
CA GLY A 361 21.95 -15.61 24.65
C GLY A 361 20.51 -15.06 24.56
N ILE A 362 19.69 -15.60 23.66
CA ILE A 362 18.26 -15.28 23.54
C ILE A 362 17.46 -16.37 24.25
N ILE A 363 16.64 -15.98 25.23
CA ILE A 363 15.81 -16.90 26.02
C ILE A 363 14.34 -16.56 25.83
N ALA A 364 13.51 -17.56 25.55
CA ALA A 364 12.05 -17.40 25.52
C ALA A 364 11.46 -17.48 26.94
N SER A 365 10.44 -16.66 27.20
CA SER A 365 9.67 -16.58 28.46
C SER A 365 8.17 -16.76 28.20
N SER A 366 7.32 -16.55 29.19
CA SER A 366 5.86 -16.50 29.00
C SER A 366 5.38 -15.25 28.24
N MET A 367 6.19 -14.19 28.16
CA MET A 367 5.83 -12.87 27.61
C MET A 367 6.77 -12.42 26.49
N GLY A 368 7.36 -13.34 25.73
CA GLY A 368 8.30 -13.03 24.65
C GLY A 368 9.74 -13.42 24.95
N ILE A 369 10.68 -12.82 24.22
CA ILE A 369 12.11 -13.13 24.32
C ILE A 369 12.90 -12.14 25.19
N SER A 370 13.91 -12.64 25.89
CA SER A 370 14.87 -11.88 26.67
C SER A 370 16.29 -11.98 26.10
N PHE A 371 16.98 -10.83 26.08
CA PHE A 371 18.39 -10.72 25.72
C PHE A 371 19.33 -10.65 26.93
N ASP A 372 18.84 -10.89 28.15
CA ASP A 372 19.62 -10.71 29.38
C ASP A 372 20.94 -11.50 29.38
N GLN A 373 20.93 -12.75 28.89
CA GLN A 373 22.17 -13.53 28.78
C GLN A 373 23.16 -12.94 27.76
N LEU A 374 22.68 -12.38 26.65
CA LEU A 374 23.54 -11.70 25.68
C LEU A 374 24.13 -10.40 26.27
N ILE A 375 23.32 -9.63 26.99
CA ILE A 375 23.70 -8.30 27.48
C ILE A 375 24.50 -8.35 28.80
N ASN A 376 24.12 -9.22 29.73
CA ASN A 376 24.67 -9.28 31.09
C ASN A 376 25.36 -10.62 31.41
N GLY A 377 25.11 -11.68 30.65
CA GLY A 377 25.66 -13.02 30.94
C GLY A 377 27.18 -13.11 30.78
N ASP A 378 27.84 -13.85 31.67
CA ASP A 378 29.31 -14.01 31.73
C ASP A 378 29.91 -14.59 30.43
N THR A 379 29.14 -15.40 29.70
CA THR A 379 29.55 -16.02 28.43
C THR A 379 30.02 -15.00 27.38
N TYR A 380 29.50 -13.78 27.45
CA TYR A 380 29.76 -12.72 26.48
C TYR A 380 30.64 -11.59 27.03
N GLU A 381 31.08 -11.66 28.29
CA GLU A 381 31.80 -10.56 28.96
C GLU A 381 33.15 -10.26 28.28
N GLU A 382 33.86 -11.27 27.81
CA GLU A 382 35.12 -11.07 27.05
C GLU A 382 34.88 -10.26 25.76
N ARG A 383 33.77 -10.50 25.07
CA ARG A 383 33.43 -9.76 23.84
C ARG A 383 32.97 -8.35 24.14
N ARG A 384 32.16 -8.16 25.21
CA ARG A 384 31.69 -6.82 25.62
C ARG A 384 32.85 -5.95 26.10
N SER A 385 33.71 -6.47 26.96
CA SER A 385 34.86 -5.74 27.51
C SER A 385 35.90 -5.32 26.45
N ALA A 386 35.93 -6.01 25.30
CA ALA A 386 36.77 -5.64 24.16
C ALA A 386 36.24 -4.42 23.37
N ILE A 387 34.97 -4.03 23.54
CA ILE A 387 34.34 -2.95 22.78
C ILE A 387 34.48 -1.63 23.55
N PRO A 388 35.05 -0.57 22.97
CA PRO A 388 35.14 0.74 23.61
C PRO A 388 33.76 1.38 23.79
N GLY A 389 33.63 2.28 24.77
CA GLY A 389 32.42 3.07 25.00
C GLY A 389 31.31 2.39 25.80
N VAL A 390 31.23 1.06 25.81
CA VAL A 390 30.15 0.33 26.50
C VAL A 390 30.17 0.50 28.03
N ALA A 391 31.33 0.82 28.59
CA ALA A 391 31.50 1.07 30.02
C ALA A 391 30.84 2.38 30.50
N THR A 392 30.71 3.35 29.60
CA THR A 392 30.24 4.71 29.89
C THR A 392 28.89 5.02 29.25
N ASN A 393 28.48 4.27 28.22
CA ASN A 393 27.25 4.49 27.48
C ASN A 393 26.50 3.16 27.26
N ALA A 394 25.43 2.94 28.03
CA ALA A 394 24.70 1.66 28.06
C ALA A 394 24.10 1.26 26.71
N VAL A 395 23.58 2.22 25.93
CA VAL A 395 22.98 1.98 24.60
C VAL A 395 23.94 1.30 23.61
N LEU A 396 25.25 1.48 23.78
CA LEU A 396 26.26 0.88 22.92
C LEU A 396 26.34 -0.65 23.09
N LEU A 397 25.86 -1.21 24.20
CA LEU A 397 25.72 -2.67 24.33
C LEU A 397 24.76 -3.24 23.29
N GLY A 398 23.68 -2.53 23.00
CA GLY A 398 22.78 -2.89 21.92
C GLY A 398 23.35 -2.56 20.53
N ILE A 399 23.84 -1.33 20.34
CA ILE A 399 24.24 -0.81 19.02
C ILE A 399 25.57 -1.38 18.51
N SER A 400 26.60 -1.43 19.35
CA SER A 400 27.97 -1.81 18.98
C SER A 400 28.29 -3.28 19.24
N PHE A 401 27.52 -3.96 20.10
CA PHE A 401 27.74 -5.36 20.44
C PHE A 401 26.61 -6.28 19.96
N ALA A 402 25.44 -6.19 20.58
CA ALA A 402 24.40 -7.21 20.44
C ALA A 402 23.83 -7.26 19.02
N LEU A 403 23.39 -6.12 18.45
CA LEU A 403 22.80 -6.10 17.11
C LEU A 403 23.81 -6.53 16.02
N PRO A 404 25.06 -6.01 15.97
CA PRO A 404 26.08 -6.53 15.05
C PRO A 404 26.37 -8.02 15.24
N TYR A 405 26.40 -8.51 16.48
CA TYR A 405 26.60 -9.94 16.77
C TYR A 405 25.47 -10.80 16.21
N LEU A 406 24.21 -10.41 16.43
CA LEU A 406 23.04 -11.11 15.89
C LEU A 406 23.05 -11.13 14.35
N ILE A 407 23.34 -9.99 13.71
CA ILE A 407 23.44 -9.88 12.25
C ILE A 407 24.56 -10.77 11.69
N SER A 408 25.72 -10.81 12.35
CA SER A 408 26.85 -11.68 11.97
C SER A 408 26.45 -13.16 12.05
N LYS A 409 25.83 -13.58 13.15
CA LYS A 409 25.38 -14.97 13.32
C LYS A 409 24.28 -15.37 12.35
N ALA A 410 23.35 -14.47 12.05
CA ALA A 410 22.36 -14.70 11.02
C ALA A 410 23.00 -14.86 9.63
N SER A 411 24.01 -14.04 9.32
CA SER A 411 24.75 -14.15 8.06
C SER A 411 25.51 -15.49 7.94
N GLU A 412 26.17 -15.93 9.02
CA GLU A 412 26.84 -17.24 9.10
C GLU A 412 25.83 -18.39 8.90
N ASN A 413 24.72 -18.37 9.65
CA ASN A 413 23.65 -19.36 9.55
C ASN A 413 23.06 -19.44 8.14
N LYS A 414 22.81 -18.30 7.51
CA LYS A 414 22.31 -18.23 6.13
C LYS A 414 23.24 -18.94 5.16
N VAL A 415 24.56 -18.71 5.27
CA VAL A 415 25.56 -19.38 4.41
C VAL A 415 25.52 -20.89 4.61
N ILE A 416 25.50 -21.36 5.86
CA ILE A 416 25.43 -22.80 6.18
C ILE A 416 24.14 -23.42 5.63
N LEU A 417 22.99 -22.79 5.90
CA LEU A 417 21.67 -23.26 5.47
C LEU A 417 21.55 -23.30 3.95
N SER A 418 22.14 -22.34 3.22
CA SER A 418 22.13 -22.32 1.75
C SER A 418 22.92 -23.47 1.10
N GLN A 419 23.74 -24.19 1.87
CA GLN A 419 24.45 -25.39 1.41
C GLN A 419 23.63 -26.67 1.64
N THR A 420 22.71 -26.65 2.62
CA THR A 420 21.89 -27.80 3.00
C THR A 420 20.49 -27.78 2.38
N VAL A 421 19.96 -26.59 2.11
CA VAL A 421 18.66 -26.39 1.44
C VAL A 421 18.91 -26.38 -0.07
N SER A 422 18.10 -27.12 -0.84
CA SER A 422 18.14 -27.04 -2.30
C SER A 422 17.83 -25.60 -2.72
N ASN A 423 18.71 -24.97 -3.50
CA ASN A 423 18.49 -23.63 -4.05
C ASN A 423 17.56 -23.65 -5.28
N GLU A 424 17.21 -24.82 -5.79
CA GLU A 424 16.25 -24.97 -6.88
C GLU A 424 14.87 -25.20 -6.26
N ASP A 425 14.03 -24.17 -6.31
CA ASP A 425 12.60 -24.31 -6.00
C ASP A 425 11.97 -25.30 -7.00
N SER A 426 11.42 -26.40 -6.49
CA SER A 426 10.67 -27.37 -7.30
C SER A 426 9.30 -26.79 -7.66
N ILE A 427 9.24 -25.92 -8.67
CA ILE A 427 8.00 -25.30 -9.16
C ILE A 427 7.16 -26.25 -10.01
N LEU A 428 5.84 -26.13 -9.96
CA LEU A 428 4.97 -26.85 -10.90
C LEU A 428 5.10 -26.26 -12.31
N ASN A 429 5.39 -27.10 -13.30
CA ASN A 429 5.55 -26.71 -14.70
C ASN A 429 5.19 -27.88 -15.63
N GLU A 430 5.23 -27.64 -16.95
CA GLU A 430 4.83 -28.63 -17.95
C GLU A 430 5.60 -29.96 -17.88
N THR A 431 6.83 -29.96 -17.36
CA THR A 431 7.67 -31.18 -17.31
C THR A 431 7.37 -32.09 -16.12
N ASN A 432 6.80 -31.54 -15.03
CA ASN A 432 6.55 -32.28 -13.80
C ASN A 432 5.07 -32.37 -13.40
N ILE A 433 4.18 -31.65 -14.10
CA ILE A 433 2.75 -31.59 -13.78
C ILE A 433 2.05 -32.95 -13.80
N ASP A 434 2.30 -33.78 -14.81
CA ASP A 434 1.61 -35.07 -14.95
C ASP A 434 1.96 -36.00 -13.77
N ASN A 435 3.21 -35.98 -13.32
CA ASN A 435 3.66 -36.73 -12.15
C ASN A 435 3.02 -36.18 -10.86
N PHE A 436 3.03 -34.85 -10.67
CA PHE A 436 2.45 -34.21 -9.49
C PHE A 436 0.94 -34.50 -9.37
N LEU A 437 0.19 -34.39 -10.47
CA LEU A 437 -1.25 -34.68 -10.49
C LEU A 437 -1.52 -36.16 -10.19
N ALA A 438 -0.74 -37.08 -10.78
CA ALA A 438 -0.87 -38.51 -10.52
C ALA A 438 -0.56 -38.88 -9.06
N GLU A 439 0.48 -38.27 -8.45
CA GLU A 439 0.87 -38.54 -7.07
C GLU A 439 -0.18 -38.12 -6.04
N ASN A 440 -0.89 -37.02 -6.33
CA ASN A 440 -1.94 -36.45 -5.50
C ASN A 440 -3.36 -36.91 -5.91
N GLY A 441 -3.48 -37.74 -6.96
CA GLY A 441 -4.75 -38.35 -7.37
C GLY A 441 -5.74 -37.39 -8.05
N ILE A 442 -5.23 -36.42 -8.82
CA ILE A 442 -6.01 -35.34 -9.44
C ILE A 442 -6.06 -35.53 -10.95
N ASN A 443 -7.23 -35.31 -11.56
CA ASN A 443 -7.33 -35.22 -13.02
C ASN A 443 -7.11 -33.77 -13.49
N LYS A 444 -6.36 -33.58 -14.58
CA LYS A 444 -6.05 -32.26 -15.16
C LYS A 444 -7.33 -31.49 -15.56
N ASP A 445 -8.37 -32.21 -15.96
CA ASP A 445 -9.66 -31.64 -16.35
C ASP A 445 -10.48 -31.12 -15.16
N ASP A 446 -10.16 -31.56 -13.93
CA ASP A 446 -10.84 -31.10 -12.71
C ASP A 446 -10.39 -29.68 -12.31
N ILE A 447 -9.28 -29.19 -12.87
CA ILE A 447 -8.76 -27.85 -12.60
C ILE A 447 -9.60 -26.84 -13.40
N PRO A 448 -10.41 -25.99 -12.74
CA PRO A 448 -11.31 -25.06 -13.42
C PRO A 448 -10.51 -24.02 -14.23
N ALA A 449 -11.07 -23.61 -15.38
CA ALA A 449 -10.47 -22.55 -16.21
C ALA A 449 -10.43 -21.19 -15.50
N ASN A 450 -11.50 -20.86 -14.77
CA ASN A 450 -11.72 -19.55 -14.15
C ASN A 450 -11.87 -19.69 -12.62
N GLY A 451 -11.07 -20.56 -11.97
CA GLY A 451 -11.25 -20.90 -10.55
C GLY A 451 -10.01 -21.46 -9.85
N ILE A 452 -10.23 -22.11 -8.70
CA ILE A 452 -9.19 -22.76 -7.88
C ILE A 452 -9.57 -24.21 -7.65
N LEU A 453 -8.58 -25.11 -7.65
CA LEU A 453 -8.69 -26.44 -7.05
C LEU A 453 -7.74 -26.54 -5.85
N GLU A 454 -8.30 -26.73 -4.66
CA GLU A 454 -7.53 -26.95 -3.41
C GLU A 454 -7.02 -28.39 -3.32
N VAL A 455 -5.74 -28.54 -2.94
CA VAL A 455 -5.01 -29.81 -2.91
C VAL A 455 -4.06 -29.83 -1.71
N ASP A 456 -4.06 -30.90 -0.93
CA ASP A 456 -3.00 -31.14 0.06
C ASP A 456 -1.81 -31.83 -0.62
N ILE A 457 -0.62 -31.23 -0.56
CA ILE A 457 0.60 -31.87 -1.05
C ILE A 457 0.87 -33.12 -0.21
N LYS A 458 0.86 -34.30 -0.82
CA LYS A 458 1.03 -35.59 -0.12
C LYS A 458 2.27 -35.70 0.78
N ASN A 459 3.38 -35.08 0.38
CA ASN A 459 4.66 -35.16 1.10
C ASN A 459 4.73 -34.21 2.31
N SER A 460 4.10 -33.04 2.25
CA SER A 460 4.16 -32.02 3.31
C SER A 460 2.86 -31.91 4.12
N GLY A 461 1.74 -32.35 3.57
CA GLY A 461 0.39 -32.17 4.11
C GLY A 461 -0.06 -30.71 4.11
N ILE A 462 0.58 -29.84 3.32
CA ILE A 462 0.24 -28.42 3.23
C ILE A 462 -0.77 -28.20 2.10
N PRO A 463 -1.88 -27.47 2.34
CA PRO A 463 -2.85 -27.14 1.31
C PRO A 463 -2.30 -26.09 0.33
N VAL A 464 -2.52 -26.33 -0.96
CA VAL A 464 -2.14 -25.47 -2.10
C VAL A 464 -3.28 -25.35 -3.09
N ASN A 465 -3.28 -24.27 -3.85
CA ASN A 465 -4.29 -23.94 -4.85
C ASN A 465 -3.71 -24.17 -6.25
N LEU A 466 -4.32 -25.05 -7.05
CA LEU A 466 -4.01 -25.19 -8.47
C LEU A 466 -4.85 -24.21 -9.29
N VAL A 467 -4.19 -23.42 -10.13
CA VAL A 467 -4.81 -22.38 -10.98
C VAL A 467 -4.23 -22.41 -12.39
N LYS A 468 -4.96 -21.89 -13.38
CA LYS A 468 -4.51 -21.73 -14.77
C LYS A 468 -4.18 -20.26 -15.04
N ILE A 469 -2.94 -19.99 -15.46
CA ILE A 469 -2.43 -18.65 -15.72
C ILE A 469 -2.91 -18.14 -17.09
N SER A 470 -3.77 -17.13 -17.07
CA SER A 470 -4.46 -16.61 -18.24
C SER A 470 -3.52 -15.87 -19.21
N ASP A 471 -2.43 -15.26 -18.73
CA ASP A 471 -1.43 -14.57 -19.57
C ASP A 471 -0.31 -15.49 -20.09
N GLU A 472 -0.32 -16.78 -19.74
CA GLU A 472 0.66 -17.79 -20.16
C GLU A 472 -0.04 -19.05 -20.70
N ASP A 473 -0.93 -18.89 -21.69
CA ASP A 473 -1.59 -20.01 -22.40
C ASP A 473 -2.27 -21.04 -21.47
N ASN A 474 -2.83 -20.60 -20.34
CA ASN A 474 -3.45 -21.44 -19.31
C ASN A 474 -2.49 -22.45 -18.65
N GLN A 475 -1.21 -22.11 -18.56
CA GLN A 475 -0.23 -22.88 -17.79
C GLN A 475 -0.74 -23.11 -16.36
N ILE A 476 -0.70 -24.35 -15.89
CA ILE A 476 -1.14 -24.71 -14.54
C ILE A 476 0.01 -24.49 -13.57
N VAL A 477 -0.27 -23.81 -12.46
CA VAL A 477 0.69 -23.56 -11.38
C VAL A 477 0.07 -23.89 -10.03
N ALA A 478 0.92 -24.17 -9.04
CA ALA A 478 0.51 -24.30 -7.65
C ALA A 478 0.83 -23.01 -6.90
N VAL A 479 -0.17 -22.44 -6.23
CA VAL A 479 -0.05 -21.18 -5.50
C VAL A 479 -0.63 -21.30 -4.09
N ARG A 480 -0.24 -20.40 -3.19
CA ARG A 480 -0.94 -20.17 -1.92
C ARG A 480 -1.29 -18.70 -1.79
N GLY A 481 -2.43 -18.44 -1.16
CA GLY A 481 -2.89 -17.08 -0.91
C GLY A 481 -1.87 -16.30 -0.10
N SER A 482 -1.48 -15.14 -0.61
CA SER A 482 -0.79 -14.17 0.24
C SER A 482 -1.79 -13.56 1.24
N SER A 483 -1.28 -12.73 2.13
CA SER A 483 -2.08 -11.87 3.00
C SER A 483 -2.61 -10.62 2.30
N GLN A 484 -2.09 -10.28 1.12
CA GLN A 484 -2.62 -9.20 0.27
C GLN A 484 -3.76 -9.72 -0.60
N SER A 485 -4.86 -8.98 -0.57
CA SER A 485 -6.04 -9.27 -1.36
C SER A 485 -5.71 -9.36 -2.85
N GLY A 486 -6.04 -10.50 -3.47
CA GLY A 486 -5.78 -10.72 -4.89
C GLY A 486 -4.32 -11.02 -5.25
N ILE A 487 -3.42 -11.22 -4.28
CA ILE A 487 -2.02 -11.63 -4.53
C ILE A 487 -1.79 -13.04 -3.98
N TYR A 488 -1.12 -13.86 -4.77
CA TYR A 488 -0.76 -15.25 -4.47
C TYR A 488 0.71 -15.46 -4.80
N TYR A 489 1.34 -16.42 -4.11
CA TYR A 489 2.71 -16.81 -4.38
C TYR A 489 2.73 -18.25 -4.90
N GLU A 490 3.53 -18.52 -5.93
CA GLU A 490 3.85 -19.90 -6.28
C GLU A 490 4.48 -20.62 -5.10
N VAL A 491 4.32 -21.93 -5.05
CA VAL A 491 4.90 -22.76 -4.00
C VAL A 491 5.88 -23.76 -4.55
N ASP A 492 6.85 -24.09 -3.71
CA ASP A 492 7.67 -25.27 -3.88
C ASP A 492 6.81 -26.52 -3.65
N ILE A 493 6.67 -27.39 -4.65
CA ILE A 493 5.73 -28.51 -4.63
C ILE A 493 6.17 -29.68 -3.74
N GLU A 494 7.41 -29.68 -3.24
CA GLU A 494 7.91 -30.67 -2.28
C GLU A 494 7.59 -30.24 -0.85
N THR A 495 7.75 -28.95 -0.57
CA THR A 495 7.65 -28.38 0.78
C THR A 495 6.34 -27.66 1.06
N GLY A 496 5.67 -27.12 0.04
CA GLY A 496 4.51 -26.22 0.16
C GLY A 496 4.88 -24.78 0.58
N TYR A 497 6.17 -24.44 0.57
CA TYR A 497 6.68 -23.13 0.97
C TYR A 497 6.52 -22.09 -0.15
N GLU A 498 6.04 -20.90 0.19
CA GLU A 498 5.77 -19.82 -0.75
C GLU A 498 7.05 -19.16 -1.32
N ILE A 499 7.05 -18.89 -2.63
CA ILE A 499 8.19 -18.33 -3.37
C ILE A 499 7.89 -16.86 -3.71
N LEU A 500 8.41 -15.94 -2.90
CA LEU A 500 8.07 -14.50 -2.97
C LEU A 500 8.43 -13.81 -4.31
N SER A 501 9.41 -14.35 -5.04
CA SER A 501 9.83 -13.85 -6.36
C SER A 501 8.82 -14.20 -7.46
N ARG A 502 7.89 -15.11 -7.20
CA ARG A 502 6.94 -15.65 -8.17
C ARG A 502 5.50 -15.35 -7.74
N ARG A 503 5.06 -14.16 -8.10
CA ARG A 503 3.72 -13.65 -7.77
C ARG A 503 2.71 -14.02 -8.85
N VAL A 504 1.50 -14.29 -8.41
CA VAL A 504 0.32 -14.46 -9.26
C VAL A 504 -0.77 -13.55 -8.72
N TYR A 505 -1.38 -12.77 -9.59
CA TYR A 505 -2.45 -11.83 -9.28
C TYR A 505 -3.78 -12.43 -9.69
N ARG A 506 -4.70 -12.51 -8.73
CA ARG A 506 -6.10 -12.89 -8.97
C ARG A 506 -6.90 -11.63 -9.25
N THR A 507 -7.53 -11.59 -10.41
CA THR A 507 -8.37 -10.46 -10.81
C THR A 507 -9.76 -10.93 -11.21
N GLU A 508 -10.79 -10.26 -10.71
CA GLU A 508 -12.17 -10.50 -11.12
C GLU A 508 -12.61 -9.42 -12.10
N TYR A 509 -12.99 -9.80 -13.32
CA TYR A 509 -13.47 -8.87 -14.33
C TYR A 509 -14.49 -9.57 -15.24
N ASN A 510 -15.59 -8.90 -15.62
CA ASN A 510 -16.67 -9.50 -16.42
C ASN A 510 -17.28 -10.80 -15.84
N ASN A 511 -17.36 -10.94 -14.52
CA ASN A 511 -17.77 -12.16 -13.81
C ASN A 511 -16.87 -13.38 -14.08
N GLU A 512 -15.64 -13.17 -14.56
CA GLU A 512 -14.62 -14.20 -14.70
C GLU A 512 -13.43 -13.91 -13.79
N ILE A 513 -12.79 -14.97 -13.30
CA ILE A 513 -11.55 -14.90 -12.52
C ILE A 513 -10.38 -15.14 -13.48
N PHE A 514 -9.47 -14.17 -13.53
CA PHE A 514 -8.20 -14.26 -14.25
C PHE A 514 -7.06 -14.41 -13.25
N TRP A 515 -6.12 -15.30 -13.55
CA TRP A 515 -4.87 -15.46 -12.82
C TRP A 515 -3.73 -14.99 -13.71
N ILE A 516 -3.02 -13.96 -13.29
CA ILE A 516 -2.10 -13.21 -14.15
C ILE A 516 -0.75 -13.08 -13.45
N ARG A 517 0.38 -13.35 -14.11
CA ARG A 517 1.70 -13.12 -13.50
C ARG A 517 2.16 -11.67 -13.63
N ASN A 518 1.79 -11.02 -14.72
CA ASN A 518 2.37 -9.74 -15.09
C ASN A 518 1.71 -8.49 -14.42
N GLY A 519 0.85 -8.69 -13.42
CA GLY A 519 0.19 -7.64 -12.64
C GLY A 519 -1.34 -7.72 -12.70
N GLY A 520 -2.03 -7.47 -11.57
CA GLY A 520 -3.50 -7.49 -11.52
C GLY A 520 -4.15 -6.34 -12.29
N LEU A 521 -5.33 -6.57 -12.89
CA LEU A 521 -6.05 -5.52 -13.62
C LEU A 521 -6.63 -4.50 -12.64
N LYS A 522 -6.50 -3.22 -12.99
CA LYS A 522 -7.17 -2.13 -12.28
C LYS A 522 -8.70 -2.23 -12.49
N GLY A 523 -9.49 -1.94 -11.45
CA GLY A 523 -10.95 -2.08 -11.45
C GLY A 523 -11.49 -3.51 -11.24
N GLY A 524 -10.62 -4.53 -11.16
CA GLY A 524 -11.00 -5.92 -10.84
C GLY A 524 -10.42 -6.45 -9.52
N GLN A 525 -9.84 -5.57 -8.71
CA GLN A 525 -9.31 -5.88 -7.39
C GLN A 525 -10.44 -5.84 -6.35
N PRO A 526 -10.35 -6.60 -5.24
CA PRO A 526 -11.39 -6.64 -4.22
C PRO A 526 -11.69 -5.28 -3.54
N PHE A 527 -10.75 -4.33 -3.60
CA PHE A 527 -10.89 -2.97 -3.11
C PHE A 527 -10.85 -1.99 -4.28
N ASP A 528 -12.01 -1.73 -4.87
CA ASP A 528 -12.15 -0.79 -5.97
C ASP A 528 -12.35 0.65 -5.44
N PHE A 529 -11.34 1.49 -5.66
CA PHE A 529 -11.37 2.92 -5.33
C PHE A 529 -12.05 3.76 -6.42
N GLU A 530 -12.27 3.22 -7.63
CA GLU A 530 -12.81 4.00 -8.76
C GLU A 530 -14.27 4.41 -8.57
N ASN A 531 -15.00 3.64 -7.75
CA ASN A 531 -16.39 3.87 -7.42
C ASN A 531 -16.61 4.74 -6.17
N LEU A 532 -15.54 5.15 -5.49
CA LEU A 532 -15.61 6.03 -4.32
C LEU A 532 -15.54 7.51 -4.74
N ASP A 533 -16.27 8.37 -4.03
CA ASP A 533 -16.21 9.82 -4.20
C ASP A 533 -14.94 10.39 -3.54
N ILE A 534 -13.81 10.28 -4.26
CA ILE A 534 -12.50 10.77 -3.83
C ILE A 534 -12.05 11.88 -4.80
N PRO A 535 -11.83 13.13 -4.33
CA PRO A 535 -11.44 14.24 -5.20
C PRO A 535 -10.15 13.99 -5.99
N THR A 536 -9.19 13.29 -5.41
CA THR A 536 -7.92 12.95 -6.05
C THR A 536 -7.53 11.51 -5.74
N PHE A 537 -7.65 10.63 -6.74
CA PHE A 537 -7.12 9.27 -6.69
C PHE A 537 -6.23 9.00 -7.90
N PHE A 538 -5.02 8.46 -7.67
CA PHE A 538 -4.15 8.00 -8.75
C PHE A 538 -3.12 6.98 -8.26
N VAL A 539 -2.53 6.26 -9.21
CA VAL A 539 -1.39 5.37 -8.95
C VAL A 539 -0.10 6.14 -9.15
N ASP A 540 0.74 6.13 -8.12
CA ASP A 540 2.04 6.77 -8.12
C ASP A 540 3.03 6.04 -9.03
N LYS A 541 3.96 6.78 -9.62
CA LYS A 541 4.97 6.25 -10.53
C LYS A 541 6.34 6.29 -9.85
N PRO A 542 7.05 5.16 -9.76
CA PRO A 542 8.39 5.17 -9.19
C PRO A 542 9.37 5.88 -10.14
N TYR A 543 10.57 6.20 -9.63
CA TYR A 543 11.60 6.87 -10.44
C TYR A 543 11.93 6.14 -11.75
N SER A 544 11.87 4.81 -11.77
CA SER A 544 12.08 4.00 -12.99
C SER A 544 11.11 4.28 -14.12
N GLU A 545 9.89 4.74 -13.81
CA GLU A 545 8.85 5.07 -14.77
C GLU A 545 8.84 6.56 -15.16
N LEU A 546 9.74 7.37 -14.58
CA LEU A 546 9.83 8.80 -14.81
C LEU A 546 11.00 9.16 -15.72
N ALA A 547 10.71 9.75 -16.88
CA ALA A 547 11.72 10.25 -17.82
C ALA A 547 12.62 11.37 -17.24
N SER A 548 12.18 12.02 -16.17
CA SER A 548 12.85 13.16 -15.52
C SER A 548 14.00 12.78 -14.58
N SER A 549 14.20 11.48 -14.29
CA SER A 549 15.14 11.03 -13.25
C SER A 549 16.13 9.96 -13.74
N PRO A 550 16.96 10.23 -14.77
CA PRO A 550 17.86 9.23 -15.35
C PRO A 550 18.92 8.68 -14.38
N GLU A 551 19.28 9.42 -13.33
CA GLU A 551 20.21 8.94 -12.29
C GLU A 551 19.56 7.96 -11.30
N LEU A 552 18.23 7.95 -11.22
CA LEU A 552 17.43 7.11 -10.31
C LEU A 552 16.52 6.15 -11.08
N SER A 553 16.72 5.99 -12.40
CA SER A 553 15.83 5.22 -13.28
C SER A 553 15.82 3.71 -12.99
N PHE A 554 16.65 3.23 -12.07
CA PHE A 554 16.67 1.85 -11.60
C PHE A 554 15.91 1.66 -10.27
N ILE A 555 15.46 2.75 -9.64
CA ILE A 555 14.69 2.70 -8.40
C ILE A 555 13.21 2.53 -8.76
N ASN A 556 12.69 1.33 -8.53
CA ASN A 556 11.29 0.96 -8.78
C ASN A 556 10.46 0.88 -7.50
N ASP A 557 11.05 1.14 -6.34
CA ASP A 557 10.40 1.00 -5.03
C ASP A 557 10.23 2.34 -4.29
N ASP A 558 10.49 3.47 -4.95
CA ASP A 558 10.40 4.83 -4.39
C ASP A 558 10.01 5.85 -5.48
N SER A 559 9.48 7.02 -5.08
CA SER A 559 8.99 8.05 -5.99
C SER A 559 9.23 9.48 -5.47
N PRO A 560 9.18 10.51 -6.34
CA PRO A 560 9.28 11.90 -5.93
C PRO A 560 7.93 12.53 -5.52
N LEU A 561 6.94 11.73 -5.11
CA LEU A 561 5.56 12.19 -4.85
C LEU A 561 5.49 13.30 -3.79
N LEU A 562 6.24 13.13 -2.70
CA LEU A 562 6.19 14.02 -1.53
C LEU A 562 7.50 14.80 -1.32
N PHE A 563 8.61 14.31 -1.89
CA PHE A 563 9.94 14.87 -1.70
C PHE A 563 10.70 14.96 -3.03
N PRO A 564 11.39 16.08 -3.35
CA PRO A 564 11.65 17.26 -2.49
C PRO A 564 10.48 18.24 -2.38
N TYR A 565 9.48 18.13 -3.24
CA TYR A 565 8.28 18.96 -3.22
C TYR A 565 7.06 18.07 -3.28
N VAL A 566 6.02 18.42 -2.51
CA VAL A 566 4.72 17.75 -2.58
C VAL A 566 4.15 17.95 -3.99
N ASP A 567 3.71 16.86 -4.63
CA ASP A 567 3.06 16.87 -5.94
C ASP A 567 1.93 17.90 -5.98
N SER A 568 1.85 18.68 -7.06
CA SER A 568 0.86 19.75 -7.21
C SER A 568 -0.59 19.26 -7.20
N ARG A 569 -0.83 17.98 -7.44
CA ARG A 569 -2.16 17.36 -7.37
C ARG A 569 -2.61 17.13 -5.93
N LEU A 570 -1.69 17.10 -4.96
CA LEU A 570 -2.00 16.86 -3.56
C LEU A 570 -2.21 18.17 -2.79
N PRO A 571 -3.19 18.22 -1.88
CA PRO A 571 -3.30 19.34 -0.96
C PRO A 571 -2.11 19.32 0.00
N LYS A 572 -1.60 20.51 0.34
CA LYS A 572 -0.49 20.64 1.30
C LYS A 572 -1.02 20.43 2.73
N PRO A 573 -0.29 19.68 3.58
CA PRO A 573 -0.67 19.55 4.98
C PRO A 573 -0.63 20.91 5.69
N THR A 574 -1.46 21.07 6.71
CA THR A 574 -1.42 22.25 7.58
C THR A 574 -0.11 22.23 8.38
N SER A 575 0.50 23.40 8.59
CA SER A 575 1.77 23.47 9.32
C SER A 575 1.59 23.10 10.80
N GLU A 576 2.56 22.40 11.39
CA GLU A 576 2.46 21.96 12.79
C GLU A 576 2.29 23.13 13.77
N MET A 577 2.89 24.29 13.44
CA MET A 577 2.77 25.50 14.24
C MET A 577 1.33 26.03 14.24
N ASP A 578 0.64 25.98 13.10
CA ASP A 578 -0.75 26.39 13.00
C ASP A 578 -1.67 25.41 13.74
N ILE A 579 -1.47 24.10 13.57
CA ILE A 579 -2.26 23.08 14.27
C ILE A 579 -2.10 23.25 15.79
N SER A 580 -0.87 23.40 16.28
CA SER A 580 -0.58 23.63 17.70
C SER A 580 -1.23 24.92 18.22
N TYR A 581 -1.21 26.00 17.43
CA TYR A 581 -1.87 27.26 17.76
C TYR A 581 -3.39 27.10 17.86
N TYR A 582 -4.00 26.37 16.92
CA TYR A 582 -5.45 26.14 16.94
C TYR A 582 -5.88 25.26 18.12
N SER A 583 -5.14 24.17 18.40
CA SER A 583 -5.40 23.28 19.53
C SER A 583 -5.26 24.00 20.87
N SER A 584 -4.25 24.87 21.01
CA SER A 584 -4.05 25.69 22.23
C SER A 584 -5.16 26.74 22.42
N ASN A 585 -5.80 27.19 21.34
CA ASN A 585 -6.88 28.17 21.35
C ASN A 585 -8.24 27.52 21.02
N PHE A 586 -8.45 26.32 21.54
CA PHE A 586 -9.57 25.43 21.22
C PHE A 586 -10.94 26.11 21.14
N SER A 587 -11.27 26.97 22.11
CA SER A 587 -12.55 27.68 22.19
C SER A 587 -12.88 28.51 20.94
N SER A 588 -11.87 28.98 20.20
CA SER A 588 -12.04 29.81 19.00
C SER A 588 -11.95 29.02 17.69
N PHE A 589 -11.33 27.83 17.71
CA PHE A 589 -10.97 27.08 16.49
C PHE A 589 -11.51 25.65 16.43
N ALA A 590 -12.32 25.21 17.40
CA ALA A 590 -12.82 23.84 17.49
C ALA A 590 -13.49 23.32 16.18
N GLU A 591 -14.18 24.19 15.45
CA GLU A 591 -14.87 23.85 14.19
C GLU A 591 -14.00 24.08 12.93
N ASN A 592 -12.82 24.67 13.06
CA ASN A 592 -11.88 24.83 11.95
C ASN A 592 -11.32 23.47 11.54
N THR A 593 -10.98 23.35 10.26
CA THR A 593 -10.39 22.14 9.68
C THR A 593 -8.89 22.29 9.52
N VAL A 594 -8.19 21.17 9.65
CA VAL A 594 -6.77 21.02 9.34
C VAL A 594 -6.57 19.86 8.37
N THR A 595 -5.56 19.97 7.52
CA THR A 595 -5.19 18.94 6.55
C THR A 595 -4.04 18.09 7.09
N LEU A 596 -4.24 16.77 7.16
CA LEU A 596 -3.28 15.80 7.69
C LEU A 596 -3.10 14.63 6.71
N MET A 597 -1.98 13.92 6.85
CA MET A 597 -1.58 12.80 5.98
C MET A 597 -1.38 11.52 6.80
N ARG A 598 -1.52 10.35 6.17
CA ARG A 598 -1.23 9.04 6.78
C ARG A 598 -0.75 8.04 5.73
N GLY A 599 0.22 7.22 6.11
CA GLY A 599 0.47 5.94 5.43
C GLY A 599 -0.49 4.89 5.97
N ALA A 600 -1.17 4.19 5.07
CA ALA A 600 -2.20 3.20 5.40
C ALA A 600 -2.06 1.95 4.52
N THR A 601 -2.56 0.81 4.99
CA THR A 601 -2.75 -0.38 4.14
C THR A 601 -3.80 -0.12 3.04
N GLU A 602 -3.92 -1.01 2.06
CA GLU A 602 -4.96 -0.90 1.03
C GLU A 602 -6.37 -0.88 1.64
N GLU A 603 -6.62 -1.79 2.58
CA GLU A 603 -7.93 -1.93 3.22
C GLU A 603 -8.23 -0.80 4.20
N GLU A 604 -7.24 -0.32 4.96
CA GLU A 604 -7.40 0.90 5.78
C GLU A 604 -7.74 2.10 4.90
N ALA A 605 -7.01 2.32 3.80
CA ALA A 605 -7.25 3.44 2.90
C ALA A 605 -8.64 3.35 2.25
N TRP A 606 -9.06 2.14 1.86
CA TRP A 606 -10.40 1.91 1.31
C TRP A 606 -11.48 2.17 2.35
N ASN A 607 -11.34 1.66 3.57
CA ASN A 607 -12.32 1.87 4.65
C ASN A 607 -12.43 3.35 5.04
N ILE A 608 -11.31 4.09 5.11
CA ILE A 608 -11.31 5.54 5.37
C ILE A 608 -12.06 6.27 4.26
N ALA A 609 -11.78 5.95 2.99
CA ALA A 609 -12.45 6.57 1.84
C ALA A 609 -13.94 6.20 1.74
N TYR A 610 -14.30 4.96 2.08
CA TYR A 610 -15.66 4.43 2.00
C TYR A 610 -16.55 4.97 3.13
N TYR A 611 -16.10 4.86 4.39
CA TYR A 611 -16.87 5.28 5.56
C TYR A 611 -16.73 6.78 5.90
N LYS A 612 -15.75 7.48 5.31
CA LYS A 612 -15.45 8.89 5.58
C LYS A 612 -15.22 9.16 7.08
N THR A 613 -14.57 8.22 7.76
CA THR A 613 -14.16 8.28 9.18
C THR A 613 -12.66 8.08 9.31
N ALA A 614 -12.06 8.65 10.35
CA ALA A 614 -10.61 8.73 10.50
C ALA A 614 -9.94 7.35 10.53
N GLY A 615 -10.55 6.36 11.20
CA GLY A 615 -10.05 4.98 11.26
C GLY A 615 -10.75 4.02 10.29
N GLY A 616 -11.63 4.52 9.42
CA GLY A 616 -12.47 3.66 8.58
C GLY A 616 -13.47 2.82 9.38
N SER A 617 -13.92 3.33 10.54
CA SER A 617 -14.96 2.71 11.36
C SER A 617 -16.35 2.97 10.77
N ASN A 618 -17.22 1.96 10.87
CA ASN A 618 -18.63 2.04 10.46
C ASN A 618 -19.58 2.35 11.64
N LYS A 619 -19.04 2.56 12.84
CA LYS A 619 -19.83 2.88 14.03
C LYS A 619 -20.13 4.38 14.09
N GLU A 620 -21.20 4.73 14.79
CA GLU A 620 -21.45 6.12 15.14
C GLU A 620 -20.46 6.59 16.22
N LEU A 621 -20.04 7.85 16.11
CA LEU A 621 -19.16 8.47 17.09
C LEU A 621 -19.93 8.73 18.39
N GLU A 622 -19.53 8.07 19.48
CA GLU A 622 -20.06 8.30 20.83
C GLU A 622 -19.68 9.69 21.36
N GLU A 623 -20.36 10.17 22.42
CA GLU A 623 -20.02 11.45 23.06
C GLU A 623 -18.57 11.44 23.57
N ILE A 624 -17.69 12.19 22.90
CA ILE A 624 -16.28 12.29 23.29
C ILE A 624 -16.12 13.33 24.40
N PHE A 625 -15.46 12.97 25.50
CA PHE A 625 -14.94 13.95 26.46
C PHE A 625 -13.66 14.59 25.91
N ILE A 626 -13.79 15.76 25.30
CA ILE A 626 -12.65 16.54 24.77
C ILE A 626 -11.67 16.85 25.92
N GLY A 627 -10.39 16.50 25.74
CA GLY A 627 -9.35 16.63 26.77
C GLY A 627 -9.37 15.53 27.85
N GLY A 628 -10.20 14.51 27.69
CA GLY A 628 -10.33 13.39 28.64
C GLY A 628 -9.26 12.30 28.53
N GLY A 629 -8.32 12.39 27.60
CA GLY A 629 -7.31 11.35 27.37
C GLY A 629 -7.87 10.07 26.73
N PRO A 630 -7.21 8.91 26.91
CA PRO A 630 -7.73 7.62 26.46
C PRO A 630 -9.06 7.33 27.16
N GLN A 631 -10.06 6.86 26.41
CA GLN A 631 -11.39 6.51 26.94
C GLN A 631 -11.70 5.05 26.66
N ALA A 632 -12.46 4.43 27.56
CA ALA A 632 -12.83 3.03 27.44
C ALA A 632 -13.66 2.81 26.16
N ASN A 633 -13.31 1.78 25.38
CA ASN A 633 -13.92 1.45 24.10
C ASN A 633 -13.81 2.52 23.00
N LEU A 634 -12.97 3.56 23.18
CA LEU A 634 -12.70 4.56 22.16
C LEU A 634 -11.32 4.31 21.55
N SER A 635 -11.27 3.89 20.29
CA SER A 635 -10.03 3.64 19.58
C SER A 635 -9.58 4.82 18.74
N PHE A 636 -8.27 4.94 18.53
CA PHE A 636 -7.67 6.07 17.85
C PHE A 636 -6.80 5.63 16.67
N THR A 637 -6.71 6.52 15.70
CA THR A 637 -5.90 6.41 14.49
C THR A 637 -5.03 7.66 14.38
N GLU A 638 -3.72 7.45 14.29
CA GLU A 638 -2.76 8.54 14.18
C GLU A 638 -2.57 9.03 12.74
N TYR A 639 -2.47 10.33 12.59
CA TYR A 639 -2.16 11.05 11.36
C TYR A 639 -0.96 11.98 11.59
N THR A 640 -0.34 12.47 10.51
CA THR A 640 0.84 13.33 10.58
C THR A 640 0.73 14.57 9.71
N SER A 641 1.31 15.68 10.20
CA SER A 641 1.57 16.89 9.41
C SER A 641 2.96 16.85 8.72
N ASN A 642 3.80 15.87 9.07
CA ASN A 642 5.16 15.75 8.55
C ASN A 642 5.22 14.98 7.23
N ILE A 643 5.65 15.68 6.18
CA ILE A 643 5.76 15.13 4.82
C ILE A 643 6.73 13.94 4.75
N ARG A 644 7.85 13.97 5.49
CA ARG A 644 8.83 12.86 5.47
C ARG A 644 8.27 11.61 6.15
N SER A 645 7.53 11.78 7.25
CA SER A 645 6.85 10.67 7.92
C SER A 645 5.76 10.06 7.03
N ALA A 646 4.94 10.90 6.39
CA ALA A 646 3.93 10.45 5.42
C ALA A 646 4.56 9.73 4.21
N ASP A 647 5.68 10.23 3.70
CA ASP A 647 6.42 9.61 2.59
C ASP A 647 6.97 8.23 2.96
N ALA A 648 7.66 8.13 4.09
CA ALA A 648 8.22 6.87 4.57
C ALA A 648 7.13 5.82 4.88
N ALA A 649 6.02 6.23 5.51
CA ALA A 649 4.94 5.34 5.92
C ALA A 649 4.05 4.88 4.74
N SER A 650 3.87 5.72 3.72
CA SER A 650 3.04 5.37 2.55
C SER A 650 3.79 4.64 1.44
N ARG A 651 5.13 4.65 1.44
CA ARG A 651 5.95 3.95 0.44
C ARG A 651 5.64 2.44 0.45
N ARG A 652 5.39 1.89 -0.74
CA ARG A 652 4.91 0.51 -0.97
C ARG A 652 3.53 0.19 -0.39
N HIS A 653 2.79 1.19 0.06
CA HIS A 653 1.44 1.10 0.63
C HIS A 653 0.57 2.19 0.00
N PHE A 654 -0.37 2.76 0.77
CA PHE A 654 -1.22 3.88 0.34
C PHE A 654 -0.90 5.14 1.13
N LEU A 655 -1.01 6.29 0.47
CA LEU A 655 -1.08 7.61 1.11
C LEU A 655 -2.54 8.03 1.19
N VAL A 656 -2.98 8.47 2.35
CA VAL A 656 -4.30 9.07 2.58
C VAL A 656 -4.11 10.50 3.08
N VAL A 657 -4.86 11.44 2.51
CA VAL A 657 -4.86 12.85 2.92
C VAL A 657 -6.28 13.26 3.26
N ILE A 658 -6.47 13.81 4.45
CA ILE A 658 -7.78 14.15 5.00
C ILE A 658 -7.85 15.59 5.48
N ASN A 659 -9.06 16.14 5.48
CA ASN A 659 -9.44 17.26 6.31
C ASN A 659 -10.19 16.75 7.54
N VAL A 660 -9.83 17.27 8.71
CA VAL A 660 -10.49 16.94 9.98
C VAL A 660 -10.67 18.19 10.82
N LYS A 661 -11.75 18.23 11.61
CA LYS A 661 -11.98 19.34 12.56
C LYS A 661 -11.06 19.23 13.77
N ILE A 662 -10.59 20.36 14.27
CA ILE A 662 -9.70 20.43 15.44
C ILE A 662 -10.32 19.81 16.70
N LYS A 663 -11.64 19.83 16.85
CA LYS A 663 -12.30 19.16 17.99
C LYS A 663 -12.08 17.65 18.10
N TYR A 664 -11.61 17.00 17.05
CA TYR A 664 -11.36 15.56 17.02
C TYR A 664 -9.88 15.19 17.14
N ILE A 665 -8.96 16.15 17.09
CA ILE A 665 -7.53 15.85 17.14
C ILE A 665 -6.99 16.07 18.56
N SER A 666 -6.09 15.20 19.00
CA SER A 666 -5.33 15.37 20.24
C SER A 666 -3.87 14.97 20.02
N ASN A 667 -2.98 15.66 20.71
CA ASN A 667 -1.57 15.29 20.84
C ASN A 667 -1.18 14.99 22.31
N ASP A 668 -2.16 14.87 23.21
CA ASP A 668 -1.88 14.72 24.65
C ASP A 668 -1.19 13.39 24.99
N ASN A 669 -1.39 12.38 24.13
CA ASN A 669 -0.76 11.06 24.17
C ASN A 669 0.21 10.81 23.01
N VAL A 670 0.67 11.87 22.34
CA VAL A 670 1.55 11.82 21.16
C VAL A 670 2.79 12.72 21.34
N LEU A 671 3.87 12.21 21.93
CA LEU A 671 5.22 12.78 22.02
C LEU A 671 5.96 12.73 20.66
N TYR A 672 5.39 12.12 19.62
CA TYR A 672 5.89 12.27 18.25
C TYR A 672 5.58 13.67 17.77
N ALA A 673 6.63 14.46 17.55
CA ALA A 673 6.47 15.74 16.88
C ALA A 673 5.73 15.53 15.55
N ASN A 674 4.72 16.37 15.29
CA ASN A 674 3.94 16.37 14.05
C ASN A 674 2.96 15.19 13.88
N HIS A 675 2.60 14.47 14.95
CA HIS A 675 1.58 13.42 14.90
C HIS A 675 0.38 13.76 15.80
N TRP A 676 -0.81 13.35 15.37
CA TRP A 676 -2.08 13.69 16.00
C TRP A 676 -2.98 12.45 16.01
N ALA A 677 -3.48 12.10 17.19
CA ALA A 677 -4.45 11.02 17.37
C ALA A 677 -5.86 11.53 17.08
N ILE A 678 -6.64 10.72 16.37
CA ILE A 678 -8.03 11.02 15.99
C ILE A 678 -8.88 9.78 16.31
N PRO A 679 -10.05 9.90 16.97
CA PRO A 679 -10.95 8.77 17.18
C PRO A 679 -11.31 8.08 15.87
N ASP A 680 -11.36 6.76 15.85
CA ASP A 680 -11.59 5.98 14.63
C ASP A 680 -12.92 6.33 13.94
N GLU A 681 -13.96 6.61 14.73
CA GLU A 681 -15.30 7.02 14.29
C GLU A 681 -15.40 8.52 13.93
N ALA A 682 -14.35 9.31 14.16
CA ALA A 682 -14.43 10.76 13.90
C ALA A 682 -14.62 11.03 12.38
N PRO A 683 -15.57 11.91 12.00
CA PRO A 683 -15.84 12.20 10.60
C PRO A 683 -14.68 12.99 9.98
N VAL A 684 -14.29 12.59 8.76
CA VAL A 684 -13.23 13.23 7.98
C VAL A 684 -13.68 13.45 6.55
N GLU A 685 -13.13 14.48 5.91
CA GLU A 685 -13.26 14.67 4.47
C GLU A 685 -11.99 14.11 3.80
N VAL A 686 -12.14 13.06 3.00
CA VAL A 686 -11.01 12.45 2.28
C VAL A 686 -10.71 13.27 1.03
N LEU A 687 -9.52 13.87 1.00
CA LEU A 687 -9.10 14.76 -0.10
C LEU A 687 -8.33 14.02 -1.18
N ALA A 688 -7.46 13.11 -0.78
CA ALA A 688 -6.65 12.34 -1.70
C ALA A 688 -6.34 10.94 -1.17
N VAL A 689 -6.30 9.98 -2.09
CA VAL A 689 -5.77 8.64 -1.86
C VAL A 689 -4.78 8.32 -2.99
N VAL A 690 -3.57 7.87 -2.67
CA VAL A 690 -2.57 7.54 -3.67
C VAL A 690 -2.06 6.12 -3.46
N ASP A 691 -2.18 5.29 -4.49
CA ASP A 691 -1.59 3.93 -4.50
C ASP A 691 -0.09 4.04 -4.80
N ARG A 692 0.75 3.71 -3.80
CA ARG A 692 2.22 3.71 -3.91
C ARG A 692 2.81 2.31 -3.78
N ARG A 693 2.06 1.26 -4.12
CA ARG A 693 2.56 -0.14 -4.09
C ARG A 693 3.63 -0.42 -5.15
N PHE A 694 3.69 0.41 -6.19
CA PHE A 694 4.64 0.31 -7.32
C PHE A 694 4.60 -1.06 -8.02
N ILE A 695 3.40 -1.52 -8.37
CA ILE A 695 3.20 -2.76 -9.12
C ILE A 695 3.54 -2.50 -10.60
N PHE A 696 4.84 -2.44 -10.89
CA PHE A 696 5.42 -2.28 -12.22
C PHE A 696 6.45 -3.39 -12.47
N PRO A 697 6.71 -3.79 -13.73
CA PRO A 697 7.77 -4.74 -14.07
C PRO A 697 9.14 -4.29 -13.57
N GLU A 698 10.05 -5.23 -13.30
CA GLU A 698 11.42 -4.87 -12.91
C GLU A 698 12.14 -4.14 -14.06
N PRO A 699 12.83 -3.01 -13.76
CA PRO A 699 13.56 -2.28 -14.77
C PRO A 699 14.76 -3.10 -15.27
N PRO A 700 15.13 -3.00 -16.57
CA PRO A 700 16.35 -3.63 -17.09
C PRO A 700 17.60 -3.07 -16.39
N THR A 701 18.62 -3.92 -16.24
CA THR A 701 19.86 -3.67 -15.46
C THR A 701 20.50 -2.32 -15.81
N PRO A 702 20.99 -1.54 -14.82
CA PRO A 702 21.40 -0.15 -15.05
C PRO A 702 22.50 0.01 -16.11
N PRO A 703 22.36 0.94 -17.07
CA PRO A 703 23.44 1.26 -17.99
C PRO A 703 24.57 1.99 -17.24
N LYS A 704 25.83 1.62 -17.55
CA LYS A 704 27.00 2.39 -17.13
C LYS A 704 27.02 3.74 -17.86
N LEU A 705 26.46 4.78 -17.24
CA LEU A 705 26.47 6.13 -17.81
C LEU A 705 27.77 6.87 -17.47
N SER A 706 28.33 7.53 -18.48
CA SER A 706 29.55 8.33 -18.36
C SER A 706 29.27 9.74 -17.80
N LEU A 707 30.29 10.37 -17.19
CA LEU A 707 30.23 11.69 -16.56
C LEU A 707 29.69 12.80 -17.50
N ILE A 708 29.83 12.64 -18.82
CA ILE A 708 29.47 13.63 -19.84
C ILE A 708 27.96 13.57 -20.19
N GLN A 709 27.29 12.44 -19.96
CA GLN A 709 25.84 12.31 -20.19
C GLN A 709 24.99 12.98 -19.09
N LYS A 710 25.59 13.23 -17.91
CA LYS A 710 24.91 13.82 -16.73
C LYS A 710 24.53 15.30 -16.87
N ILE A 711 25.06 16.01 -17.86
CA ILE A 711 24.93 17.49 -17.94
C ILE A 711 23.90 17.96 -18.99
N SER A 712 23.36 17.07 -19.84
CA SER A 712 22.59 17.52 -21.03
C SER A 712 21.06 17.38 -20.99
N GLN A 713 20.44 17.08 -19.84
CA GLN A 713 18.96 16.99 -19.77
C GLN A 713 18.40 17.61 -18.48
N ARG A 714 18.64 18.91 -18.28
CA ARG A 714 17.80 19.73 -17.40
C ARG A 714 17.04 20.71 -18.29
N PHE A 715 15.74 20.82 -18.01
CA PHE A 715 14.71 21.62 -18.71
C PHE A 715 14.05 20.96 -19.93
N PHE A 716 13.16 20.00 -19.66
CA PHE A 716 11.91 19.89 -20.40
C PHE A 716 10.79 19.70 -19.38
N THR A 717 10.11 20.79 -19.03
CA THR A 717 8.76 20.72 -18.46
C THR A 717 7.81 20.54 -19.63
N GLU A 718 7.14 19.39 -19.68
CA GLU A 718 6.14 19.09 -20.70
C GLU A 718 4.94 20.04 -20.52
N ASP A 719 4.63 20.85 -21.54
CA ASP A 719 3.55 21.85 -21.49
C ASP A 719 2.19 21.19 -21.79
N ILE A 720 1.42 20.93 -20.73
CA ILE A 720 0.08 20.34 -20.80
C ILE A 720 -0.90 21.26 -21.55
N ASP A 721 -0.75 22.58 -21.41
CA ASP A 721 -1.63 23.57 -22.04
C ASP A 721 -1.39 23.61 -23.55
N GLU A 722 -0.13 23.55 -23.98
CA GLU A 722 0.20 23.49 -25.40
C GLU A 722 -0.37 22.22 -26.05
N THR A 723 -0.18 21.06 -25.40
CA THR A 723 -0.68 19.78 -25.90
C THR A 723 -2.21 19.76 -25.98
N SER A 724 -2.90 20.29 -24.95
CA SER A 724 -4.36 20.36 -24.91
C SER A 724 -4.92 21.33 -25.97
N ARG A 725 -4.23 22.44 -26.24
CA ARG A 725 -4.56 23.36 -27.34
C ARG A 725 -4.43 22.70 -28.70
N ILE A 726 -3.38 21.90 -28.93
CA ILE A 726 -3.19 21.14 -30.18
C ILE A 726 -4.29 20.10 -30.34
N ASN A 727 -4.66 19.39 -29.26
CA ASN A 727 -5.77 18.43 -29.30
C ASN A 727 -7.08 19.13 -29.68
N PHE A 728 -7.41 20.27 -29.07
CA PHE A 728 -8.60 21.05 -29.45
C PHE A 728 -8.58 21.49 -30.92
N GLN A 729 -7.44 21.98 -31.44
CA GLN A 729 -7.33 22.37 -32.85
C GLN A 729 -7.56 21.19 -33.80
N ARG A 730 -7.03 20.01 -33.47
CA ARG A 730 -7.26 18.78 -34.24
C ARG A 730 -8.73 18.36 -34.20
N LEU A 731 -9.37 18.41 -33.04
CA LEU A 731 -10.80 18.14 -32.90
C LEU A 731 -11.63 19.09 -33.77
N ASN A 732 -11.38 20.40 -33.66
CA ASN A 732 -12.11 21.44 -34.38
C ASN A 732 -11.92 21.39 -35.91
N SER A 733 -10.91 20.66 -36.40
CA SER A 733 -10.73 20.35 -37.82
C SER A 733 -11.53 19.13 -38.31
N GLY A 734 -12.34 18.49 -37.46
CA GLY A 734 -13.09 17.28 -37.79
C GLY A 734 -12.23 16.01 -37.86
N ASN A 735 -11.05 16.01 -37.20
CA ASN A 735 -10.13 14.89 -37.22
C ASN A 735 -10.34 13.95 -36.01
N ILE A 736 -11.10 12.88 -36.23
CA ILE A 736 -11.40 11.84 -35.22
C ILE A 736 -10.16 11.13 -34.66
N ASN A 737 -9.01 11.16 -35.37
CA ASN A 737 -7.77 10.55 -34.88
C ASN A 737 -7.20 11.23 -33.63
N VAL A 738 -7.71 12.40 -33.24
CA VAL A 738 -7.38 13.01 -31.95
C VAL A 738 -7.86 12.14 -30.76
N LEU A 739 -8.81 11.24 -30.97
CA LEU A 739 -9.33 10.33 -29.93
C LEU A 739 -8.76 8.92 -30.02
N LYS A 740 -8.26 8.53 -31.20
CA LYS A 740 -7.80 7.17 -31.51
C LYS A 740 -6.63 6.74 -30.61
N GLY A 741 -6.77 5.58 -29.98
CA GLY A 741 -5.73 4.95 -29.16
C GLY A 741 -5.33 5.68 -27.88
N ARG A 742 -6.23 6.52 -27.35
CA ARG A 742 -5.97 7.36 -26.17
C ARG A 742 -6.80 6.95 -24.95
N GLY A 743 -7.48 5.81 -25.02
CA GLY A 743 -8.30 5.29 -23.94
C GLY A 743 -9.67 5.96 -23.87
N SER A 744 -10.42 5.60 -22.83
CA SER A 744 -11.82 5.99 -22.66
C SER A 744 -12.01 7.43 -22.19
N LEU A 745 -13.18 7.99 -22.47
CA LEU A 745 -13.60 9.32 -22.04
C LEU A 745 -14.86 9.17 -21.19
N SER A 746 -14.78 9.39 -19.88
CA SER A 746 -15.97 9.38 -19.05
C SER A 746 -15.71 10.12 -17.74
N SER A 747 -16.53 11.12 -17.48
CA SER A 747 -16.57 11.81 -16.19
C SER A 747 -18.00 11.81 -15.64
N LYS A 748 -18.12 11.68 -14.32
CA LYS A 748 -19.37 11.86 -13.58
C LYS A 748 -19.72 13.33 -13.38
N ASN A 749 -18.80 14.26 -13.64
CA ASN A 749 -19.05 15.69 -13.52
C ASN A 749 -20.26 16.13 -14.35
N GLN A 750 -21.06 17.05 -13.80
CA GLN A 750 -22.12 17.73 -14.54
C GLN A 750 -21.76 19.20 -14.74
N ARG A 751 -21.70 19.61 -16.00
CA ARG A 751 -21.70 21.01 -16.43
C ARG A 751 -22.67 21.19 -17.59
N SER A 752 -23.41 22.29 -17.57
CA SER A 752 -24.28 22.67 -18.65
C SER A 752 -23.46 23.01 -19.88
N ILE A 753 -23.86 22.44 -21.02
CA ILE A 753 -23.24 22.71 -22.32
C ILE A 753 -24.19 23.51 -23.19
N TYR A 754 -23.70 24.23 -24.21
CA TYR A 754 -24.57 25.07 -25.05
C TYR A 754 -25.64 24.31 -25.85
N LEU A 755 -25.39 23.04 -26.14
CA LEU A 755 -26.21 22.23 -27.04
C LEU A 755 -27.44 21.70 -26.30
N ARG A 756 -28.61 21.94 -26.88
CA ARG A 756 -29.86 21.31 -26.45
C ARG A 756 -30.09 20.04 -27.28
N PHE A 757 -30.56 18.98 -26.64
CA PHE A 757 -30.90 17.71 -27.30
C PHE A 757 -32.06 17.06 -26.56
N ASP A 758 -32.83 16.23 -27.27
CA ASP A 758 -33.85 15.41 -26.64
C ASP A 758 -33.17 14.17 -26.06
N ALA A 759 -33.54 13.77 -24.84
CA ALA A 759 -33.05 12.58 -24.18
C ALA A 759 -34.21 11.68 -23.77
N VAL A 760 -34.05 10.37 -23.92
CA VAL A 760 -35.05 9.36 -23.58
C VAL A 760 -34.43 8.25 -22.73
N ASN A 761 -35.13 7.84 -21.67
CA ASN A 761 -34.79 6.68 -20.85
C ASN A 761 -35.91 5.64 -20.92
N ALA A 762 -35.55 4.38 -21.14
CA ALA A 762 -36.44 3.24 -21.00
C ALA A 762 -35.74 2.20 -20.11
N ASP A 763 -36.32 1.91 -18.94
CA ASP A 763 -35.72 1.03 -17.94
C ASP A 763 -36.74 -0.02 -17.48
N ASP A 764 -36.31 -1.27 -17.34
CA ASP A 764 -37.16 -2.38 -16.92
C ASP A 764 -37.56 -2.30 -15.43
N LEU A 765 -36.87 -1.47 -14.64
CA LEU A 765 -37.34 -1.02 -13.32
C LEU A 765 -38.66 -0.24 -13.39
N ARG A 766 -38.98 0.32 -14.57
CA ARG A 766 -40.15 1.15 -14.84
C ARG A 766 -40.81 0.68 -16.15
N PRO A 767 -41.38 -0.54 -16.19
CA PRO A 767 -41.77 -1.20 -17.44
C PRO A 767 -42.88 -0.47 -18.21
N ASP A 768 -43.70 0.31 -17.53
CA ASP A 768 -44.83 1.06 -18.10
C ASP A 768 -44.50 2.53 -18.44
N GLU A 769 -43.24 2.96 -18.29
CA GLU A 769 -42.83 4.35 -18.45
C GLU A 769 -41.64 4.49 -19.41
N ILE A 770 -41.80 5.33 -20.44
CA ILE A 770 -40.70 5.84 -21.26
C ILE A 770 -40.55 7.32 -20.93
N TYR A 771 -39.45 7.68 -20.29
CA TYR A 771 -39.19 9.05 -19.87
C TYR A 771 -38.57 9.85 -21.01
N VAL A 772 -39.07 11.08 -21.23
CA VAL A 772 -38.56 12.00 -22.26
C VAL A 772 -38.21 13.32 -21.61
N LYS A 773 -36.95 13.73 -21.72
CA LYS A 773 -36.47 15.05 -21.34
C LYS A 773 -36.15 15.85 -22.59
N LYS A 774 -36.77 17.03 -22.73
CA LYS A 774 -36.47 17.99 -23.80
C LYS A 774 -35.75 19.24 -23.30
N ASP A 775 -35.70 19.44 -21.99
CA ASP A 775 -35.00 20.55 -21.36
C ASP A 775 -33.50 20.25 -21.27
N GLN A 776 -32.70 21.31 -21.18
CA GLN A 776 -31.25 21.22 -21.10
C GLN A 776 -30.81 20.50 -19.81
N PHE A 777 -29.62 19.88 -19.85
CA PHE A 777 -28.93 19.46 -18.64
C PHE A 777 -28.26 20.69 -18.03
N ASP A 778 -28.68 21.06 -16.83
CA ASP A 778 -28.22 22.25 -16.12
C ASP A 778 -27.21 21.88 -15.02
N ASP A 779 -26.69 22.89 -14.31
CA ASP A 779 -25.72 22.69 -13.23
C ASP A 779 -26.38 22.40 -11.86
N LEU A 780 -27.71 22.41 -11.77
CA LEU A 780 -28.45 22.37 -10.50
C LEU A 780 -28.53 20.98 -9.88
N GLY A 781 -28.47 19.92 -10.71
CA GLY A 781 -28.44 18.55 -10.23
C GLY A 781 -28.76 17.50 -11.29
N TYR A 782 -28.54 16.24 -10.95
CA TYR A 782 -28.77 15.12 -11.86
C TYR A 782 -30.28 14.83 -12.02
N ASP A 783 -30.70 14.50 -13.25
CA ASP A 783 -32.05 14.00 -13.50
C ASP A 783 -32.17 12.56 -12.99
N ARG A 784 -33.17 12.31 -12.13
CA ARG A 784 -33.38 11.00 -11.49
C ARG A 784 -33.55 9.83 -12.46
N TYR A 785 -34.06 10.07 -13.67
CA TYR A 785 -34.26 9.01 -14.68
C TYR A 785 -32.95 8.68 -15.41
N PHE A 786 -32.02 9.64 -15.47
CA PHE A 786 -30.69 9.51 -16.01
C PHE A 786 -29.64 9.32 -14.90
N TYR A 787 -30.01 8.64 -13.83
CA TYR A 787 -29.18 8.38 -12.66
C TYR A 787 -29.38 6.94 -12.18
N ASN A 788 -28.31 6.32 -11.66
CA ASN A 788 -28.38 5.01 -11.05
C ASN A 788 -27.84 5.06 -9.62
N ASN A 789 -28.72 4.87 -8.64
CA ASN A 789 -28.39 4.86 -7.21
C ASN A 789 -27.59 3.61 -6.78
N ALA A 790 -27.56 2.55 -7.59
CA ALA A 790 -26.89 1.30 -7.26
C ALA A 790 -25.40 1.27 -7.63
N VAL A 791 -24.84 2.36 -8.17
CA VAL A 791 -23.44 2.45 -8.60
C VAL A 791 -22.64 3.29 -7.59
N GLY A 792 -21.75 2.66 -6.82
CA GLY A 792 -21.00 3.35 -5.76
C GLY A 792 -21.89 3.76 -4.58
N LEU A 793 -21.37 4.61 -3.69
CA LEU A 793 -22.05 5.06 -2.46
C LEU A 793 -23.20 6.03 -2.73
N ASP A 794 -22.99 7.01 -3.61
CA ASP A 794 -23.93 8.10 -3.86
C ASP A 794 -24.72 7.92 -5.18
N GLY A 795 -24.53 6.78 -5.85
CA GLY A 795 -24.99 6.57 -7.22
C GLY A 795 -24.10 7.26 -8.26
N SER A 796 -24.48 7.12 -9.54
CA SER A 796 -23.77 7.72 -10.66
C SER A 796 -24.73 8.14 -11.77
N PRO A 797 -24.52 9.29 -12.44
CA PRO A 797 -25.33 9.64 -13.60
C PRO A 797 -25.14 8.60 -14.71
N THR A 798 -26.23 8.23 -15.37
CA THR A 798 -26.21 7.39 -16.57
C THR A 798 -26.30 8.22 -17.85
N LEU A 799 -26.72 9.49 -17.76
CA LEU A 799 -26.57 10.49 -18.81
C LEU A 799 -26.26 11.84 -18.19
N ASN A 800 -25.12 12.43 -18.57
CA ASN A 800 -24.67 13.73 -18.09
C ASN A 800 -23.88 14.49 -19.16
N THR A 801 -23.78 15.80 -18.99
CA THR A 801 -22.97 16.67 -19.84
C THR A 801 -21.85 17.31 -19.04
N TYR A 802 -20.71 17.59 -19.67
CA TYR A 802 -19.60 18.32 -19.06
C TYR A 802 -18.72 18.99 -20.13
N THR A 803 -17.71 19.73 -19.68
CA THR A 803 -16.81 20.51 -20.53
C THR A 803 -15.40 19.90 -20.57
N GLY A 804 -14.71 20.11 -21.69
CA GLY A 804 -13.49 19.39 -22.06
C GLY A 804 -12.21 19.73 -21.30
N GLU A 805 -12.27 20.52 -20.23
CA GLU A 805 -11.15 20.72 -19.29
C GLU A 805 -10.88 19.48 -18.43
N PHE A 806 -11.91 18.67 -18.15
CA PHE A 806 -11.81 17.39 -17.44
C PHE A 806 -12.49 16.31 -18.27
N LEU A 807 -11.71 15.57 -19.04
CA LEU A 807 -12.21 14.60 -20.03
C LEU A 807 -12.62 13.26 -19.43
N THR A 808 -11.98 12.89 -18.33
CA THR A 808 -12.19 11.62 -17.65
C THR A 808 -12.01 11.84 -16.16
N ASP A 809 -12.71 11.06 -15.35
CA ASP A 809 -12.38 10.98 -13.93
C ASP A 809 -11.00 10.30 -13.79
N PRO A 810 -10.11 10.77 -12.87
CA PRO A 810 -8.75 10.25 -12.72
C PRO A 810 -8.70 8.74 -12.40
N SER A 811 -9.79 8.23 -11.85
CA SER A 811 -9.97 6.83 -11.50
C SER A 811 -10.32 5.93 -12.67
N LEU A 812 -10.85 6.43 -13.80
CA LEU A 812 -11.41 5.56 -14.84
C LEU A 812 -10.38 4.59 -15.47
N PHE A 813 -10.63 3.29 -15.34
CA PHE A 813 -9.85 2.24 -15.98
C PHE A 813 -9.56 2.52 -17.47
N GLY A 814 -8.28 2.47 -17.86
CA GLY A 814 -7.85 2.59 -19.25
C GLY A 814 -7.74 4.01 -19.82
N SER A 815 -7.89 5.08 -19.02
CA SER A 815 -7.78 6.47 -19.49
C SER A 815 -6.48 7.19 -19.06
N LEU A 816 -5.32 6.64 -19.43
CA LEU A 816 -4.01 7.21 -19.06
C LEU A 816 -3.66 8.52 -19.79
N TYR A 817 -4.14 8.73 -21.02
CA TYR A 817 -3.83 9.94 -21.77
C TYR A 817 -4.72 11.12 -21.33
N TRP A 818 -6.02 10.87 -21.17
CA TRP A 818 -7.01 11.91 -20.85
C TRP A 818 -7.11 12.26 -19.38
N SER A 819 -6.51 11.47 -18.47
CA SER A 819 -6.27 11.88 -17.09
C SER A 819 -5.17 12.93 -16.95
N LYS A 820 -4.35 13.13 -18.00
CA LYS A 820 -3.25 14.12 -18.03
C LYS A 820 -3.53 15.30 -18.97
N TYR A 821 -4.02 15.03 -20.18
CA TYR A 821 -4.28 16.05 -21.21
C TYR A 821 -5.77 16.25 -21.42
N ASN A 822 -6.17 17.40 -21.97
CA ASN A 822 -7.58 17.73 -22.14
C ASN A 822 -7.91 18.32 -23.54
N LEU A 823 -9.18 18.69 -23.78
CA LEU A 823 -9.67 19.30 -25.02
C LEU A 823 -10.19 20.72 -24.80
N THR A 824 -9.76 21.37 -23.72
CA THR A 824 -10.17 22.71 -23.28
C THR A 824 -11.67 22.84 -22.95
N ASN A 825 -12.02 23.88 -22.21
CA ASN A 825 -13.40 24.19 -21.82
C ASN A 825 -14.33 24.58 -22.98
N LYS A 826 -13.82 24.72 -24.21
CA LYS A 826 -14.63 24.99 -25.41
C LYS A 826 -15.28 23.75 -25.98
N THR A 827 -14.79 22.56 -25.62
CA THR A 827 -15.35 21.28 -26.06
C THR A 827 -16.48 20.89 -25.13
N SER A 828 -17.64 20.53 -25.69
CA SER A 828 -18.77 19.99 -24.93
C SER A 828 -18.78 18.48 -25.02
N ILE A 829 -19.01 17.79 -23.91
CA ILE A 829 -19.06 16.33 -23.84
C ILE A 829 -20.41 15.89 -23.32
N ILE A 830 -20.99 14.90 -23.99
CA ILE A 830 -22.21 14.22 -23.60
C ILE A 830 -21.83 12.77 -23.32
N ARG A 831 -21.94 12.36 -22.06
CA ARG A 831 -21.74 10.97 -21.67
C ARG A 831 -23.09 10.25 -21.67
N VAL A 832 -23.19 9.20 -22.46
CA VAL A 832 -24.39 8.35 -22.58
C VAL A 832 -24.01 6.92 -22.18
N ALA A 833 -24.26 6.57 -20.91
CA ALA A 833 -24.13 5.22 -20.39
C ALA A 833 -25.46 4.46 -20.49
N ASN A 834 -25.45 3.13 -20.38
CA ASN A 834 -26.68 2.37 -20.25
C ASN A 834 -27.42 2.69 -18.94
N SER A 835 -28.73 2.46 -18.93
CA SER A 835 -29.52 2.55 -17.70
C SER A 835 -29.21 1.36 -16.77
N ALA A 836 -29.74 1.37 -15.54
CA ALA A 836 -29.54 0.28 -14.59
C ALA A 836 -29.95 -1.08 -15.19
N ARG A 837 -31.15 -1.13 -15.80
CA ARG A 837 -31.67 -2.28 -16.57
C ARG A 837 -32.39 -1.78 -17.82
N GLY A 838 -31.66 -1.20 -18.76
CA GLY A 838 -32.27 -0.68 -19.99
C GLY A 838 -31.40 0.26 -20.80
N ALA A 839 -32.04 1.23 -21.46
CA ALA A 839 -31.42 2.08 -22.46
C ALA A 839 -31.59 3.57 -22.16
N ASN A 840 -30.53 4.32 -22.41
CA ASN A 840 -30.56 5.78 -22.55
C ASN A 840 -30.30 6.15 -24.00
N GLY A 841 -30.94 7.20 -24.48
CA GLY A 841 -30.66 7.72 -25.81
C GLY A 841 -30.85 9.21 -25.94
N ILE A 842 -30.20 9.79 -26.96
CA ILE A 842 -30.29 11.20 -27.29
C ILE A 842 -30.57 11.42 -28.78
N ARG A 843 -31.24 12.52 -29.11
CA ARG A 843 -31.44 13.04 -30.47
C ARG A 843 -30.87 14.46 -30.56
N ILE A 844 -29.91 14.65 -31.45
CA ILE A 844 -29.26 15.95 -31.71
C ILE A 844 -29.63 16.45 -33.10
N ALA A 845 -30.09 17.70 -33.18
CA ALA A 845 -30.24 18.40 -34.45
C ALA A 845 -28.86 18.87 -34.97
N LEU A 846 -28.43 18.34 -36.13
CA LEU A 846 -27.08 18.60 -36.64
C LEU A 846 -26.81 20.09 -36.92
N LYS A 847 -27.85 20.84 -37.29
CA LYS A 847 -27.80 22.29 -37.53
C LYS A 847 -27.53 23.13 -36.28
N GLU A 848 -27.73 22.59 -35.08
CA GLU A 848 -27.54 23.33 -33.82
C GLU A 848 -26.09 23.33 -33.33
N VAL A 849 -25.24 22.49 -33.92
CA VAL A 849 -23.80 22.46 -33.63
C VAL A 849 -23.14 23.74 -34.14
N GLN A 850 -22.40 24.43 -33.27
CA GLN A 850 -21.78 25.73 -33.56
C GLN A 850 -20.29 25.59 -33.91
N GLU A 851 -19.79 26.47 -34.77
CA GLU A 851 -18.35 26.56 -35.07
C GLU A 851 -17.54 26.89 -33.81
N ASN A 852 -16.35 26.29 -33.70
CA ASN A 852 -15.46 26.43 -32.54
C ASN A 852 -16.03 25.93 -31.20
N LYS A 853 -17.16 25.21 -31.22
CA LYS A 853 -17.76 24.53 -30.06
C LYS A 853 -18.06 23.06 -30.40
N PRO A 854 -17.02 22.25 -30.66
CA PRO A 854 -17.20 20.84 -31.02
C PRO A 854 -17.87 20.07 -29.88
N VAL A 855 -18.64 19.05 -30.26
CA VAL A 855 -19.35 18.18 -29.33
C VAL A 855 -18.80 16.77 -29.45
N ILE A 856 -18.53 16.12 -28.32
CA ILE A 856 -18.15 14.72 -28.23
C ILE A 856 -19.24 13.97 -27.51
N ILE A 857 -19.71 12.87 -28.09
CA ILE A 857 -20.54 11.89 -27.43
C ILE A 857 -19.64 10.72 -27.05
N THR A 858 -19.70 10.28 -25.80
CA THR A 858 -18.92 9.15 -25.29
C THR A 858 -19.79 8.18 -24.51
N ASN A 859 -19.52 6.89 -24.66
CA ASN A 859 -20.22 5.83 -23.96
C ASN A 859 -19.45 5.25 -22.76
N GLY A 860 -18.24 5.75 -22.49
CA GLY A 860 -17.35 5.23 -21.45
C GLY A 860 -16.78 3.84 -21.78
N ASN A 861 -16.41 3.09 -20.74
CA ASN A 861 -15.92 1.71 -20.88
C ASN A 861 -17.08 0.76 -21.15
N LEU A 862 -17.00 0.04 -22.26
CA LEU A 862 -18.00 -0.96 -22.65
C LEU A 862 -17.59 -2.34 -22.14
N SER A 863 -18.46 -2.95 -21.32
CA SER A 863 -18.24 -4.25 -20.69
C SER A 863 -19.50 -5.12 -20.76
N GLY A 864 -19.86 -5.54 -21.98
CA GLY A 864 -21.05 -6.35 -22.25
C GLY A 864 -22.30 -5.57 -22.66
N CYS A 865 -22.26 -4.23 -22.64
CA CYS A 865 -23.31 -3.34 -23.12
C CYS A 865 -23.23 -3.10 -24.65
N THR A 866 -24.29 -2.52 -25.22
CA THR A 866 -24.41 -2.21 -26.65
C THR A 866 -24.63 -0.72 -26.88
N THR A 867 -23.89 -0.13 -27.80
CA THR A 867 -24.04 1.27 -28.22
C THR A 867 -24.43 1.35 -29.70
N ILE A 868 -25.26 2.33 -30.03
CA ILE A 868 -25.85 2.51 -31.35
C ILE A 868 -25.75 3.98 -31.72
N VAL A 869 -25.06 4.27 -32.83
CA VAL A 869 -25.06 5.59 -33.46
C VAL A 869 -25.86 5.49 -34.74
N ALA A 870 -26.87 6.34 -34.94
CA ALA A 870 -27.70 6.31 -36.14
C ALA A 870 -27.99 7.72 -36.66
N ARG A 871 -28.11 7.89 -37.98
CA ARG A 871 -28.53 9.13 -38.63
C ARG A 871 -29.88 8.93 -39.32
N LYS A 872 -30.77 9.92 -39.16
CA LYS A 872 -32.01 10.04 -39.94
C LYS A 872 -32.25 11.51 -40.29
N GLY A 873 -32.06 11.84 -41.56
CA GLY A 873 -32.11 13.21 -42.07
C GLY A 873 -31.09 14.13 -41.39
N GLU A 874 -31.60 15.23 -40.82
CA GLU A 874 -30.81 16.28 -40.14
C GLU A 874 -30.59 15.99 -38.64
N TYR A 875 -30.85 14.76 -38.20
CA TYR A 875 -30.72 14.35 -36.81
C TYR A 875 -29.77 13.17 -36.64
N LEU A 876 -28.96 13.24 -35.58
CA LEU A 876 -28.15 12.16 -35.07
C LEU A 876 -28.80 11.58 -33.82
N TYR A 877 -28.74 10.26 -33.69
CA TYR A 877 -29.27 9.48 -32.59
C TYR A 877 -28.11 8.68 -31.98
N GLU A 878 -27.99 8.71 -30.66
CA GLU A 878 -27.07 7.86 -29.92
C GLU A 878 -27.88 7.12 -28.85
N VAL A 879 -27.74 5.80 -28.78
CA VAL A 879 -28.40 4.96 -27.76
C VAL A 879 -27.40 4.01 -27.15
N HIS A 880 -27.41 3.90 -25.82
CA HIS A 880 -26.62 2.94 -25.06
C HIS A 880 -27.56 2.08 -24.21
N THR A 881 -27.54 0.76 -24.44
CA THR A 881 -28.38 -0.21 -23.75
C THR A 881 -27.56 -1.30 -23.07
N GLY A 882 -28.06 -1.80 -21.94
CA GLY A 882 -27.41 -2.85 -21.16
C GLY A 882 -27.94 -2.93 -19.74
N THR A 883 -27.17 -3.61 -18.90
CA THR A 883 -27.45 -3.76 -17.47
C THR A 883 -26.16 -3.56 -16.68
N LEU A 884 -26.27 -2.93 -15.52
CA LEU A 884 -25.18 -2.86 -14.53
C LEU A 884 -25.31 -3.97 -13.47
N GLU A 885 -26.46 -4.64 -13.44
CA GLU A 885 -26.69 -5.85 -12.65
C GLU A 885 -26.26 -7.10 -13.44
N PRO A 886 -25.76 -8.18 -12.79
CA PRO A 886 -25.25 -9.39 -13.44
C PRO A 886 -26.37 -10.27 -14.01
N LEU A 887 -27.20 -9.72 -14.91
CA LEU A 887 -28.33 -10.40 -15.54
C LEU A 887 -27.90 -11.03 -16.87
N LEU A 888 -27.73 -12.35 -16.86
CA LEU A 888 -27.32 -13.12 -18.05
C LEU A 888 -28.35 -12.95 -19.19
N GLY A 889 -27.85 -12.61 -20.39
CA GLY A 889 -28.68 -12.51 -21.60
C GLY A 889 -29.54 -11.25 -21.71
N PHE A 890 -29.56 -10.38 -20.69
CA PHE A 890 -30.37 -9.16 -20.70
C PHE A 890 -30.04 -8.24 -21.87
N THR A 891 -28.77 -7.83 -22.02
CA THR A 891 -28.35 -6.85 -23.05
C THR A 891 -28.72 -7.30 -24.46
N SER A 892 -28.50 -8.59 -24.77
CA SER A 892 -28.74 -9.16 -26.10
C SER A 892 -30.20 -9.43 -26.41
N THR A 893 -31.13 -9.23 -25.46
CA THR A 893 -32.57 -9.47 -25.66
C THR A 893 -33.42 -8.28 -25.17
N THR A 894 -33.72 -8.20 -23.87
CA THR A 894 -34.47 -7.09 -23.27
C THR A 894 -33.78 -5.75 -23.50
N GLY A 895 -32.44 -5.70 -23.47
CA GLY A 895 -31.68 -4.51 -23.82
C GLY A 895 -31.93 -4.04 -25.25
N VAL A 896 -32.01 -4.97 -26.21
CA VAL A 896 -32.39 -4.66 -27.61
C VAL A 896 -33.81 -4.09 -27.66
N LYS A 897 -34.77 -4.70 -26.96
CA LYS A 897 -36.13 -4.19 -26.85
C LYS A 897 -36.15 -2.74 -26.34
N LYS A 898 -35.42 -2.45 -25.25
CA LYS A 898 -35.32 -1.10 -24.68
C LYS A 898 -34.66 -0.11 -25.63
N ALA A 899 -33.64 -0.52 -26.39
CA ALA A 899 -33.04 0.32 -27.41
C ALA A 899 -34.02 0.68 -28.53
N VAL A 900 -34.84 -0.27 -28.98
CA VAL A 900 -35.88 -0.03 -30.01
C VAL A 900 -36.98 0.90 -29.50
N GLU A 901 -37.42 0.75 -28.24
CA GLU A 901 -38.36 1.67 -27.58
C GLU A 901 -37.81 3.11 -27.57
N VAL A 902 -36.54 3.28 -27.17
CA VAL A 902 -35.85 4.58 -27.14
C VAL A 902 -35.70 5.18 -28.55
N LEU A 903 -35.21 4.41 -29.52
CA LEU A 903 -35.00 4.86 -30.90
C LEU A 903 -36.30 5.28 -31.58
N SER A 904 -37.36 4.49 -31.41
CA SER A 904 -38.69 4.78 -31.98
C SER A 904 -39.27 6.06 -31.36
N THR A 905 -39.14 6.22 -30.04
CA THR A 905 -39.61 7.42 -29.33
C THR A 905 -38.85 8.66 -29.77
N LEU A 906 -37.52 8.62 -29.83
CA LEU A 906 -36.69 9.74 -30.29
C LEU A 906 -36.99 10.10 -31.75
N ALA A 907 -37.20 9.11 -32.61
CA ALA A 907 -37.46 9.33 -34.03
C ALA A 907 -38.95 9.65 -34.34
N GLU A 908 -39.79 9.75 -33.31
CA GLU A 908 -41.24 10.03 -33.42
C GLU A 908 -41.96 9.00 -34.30
N GLN A 909 -41.63 7.72 -34.12
CA GLN A 909 -42.20 6.56 -34.83
C GLN A 909 -43.05 5.71 -33.90
N GLU A 910 -44.03 4.99 -34.45
CA GLU A 910 -44.73 3.96 -33.68
C GLU A 910 -43.75 2.84 -33.30
N ILE A 911 -43.79 2.42 -32.04
CA ILE A 911 -42.97 1.30 -31.56
C ILE A 911 -43.47 0.04 -32.27
N PRO A 912 -42.61 -0.68 -33.02
CA PRO A 912 -43.04 -1.85 -33.78
C PRO A 912 -43.58 -2.93 -32.84
N SER A 913 -44.52 -3.75 -33.34
CA SER A 913 -45.00 -4.92 -32.61
C SER A 913 -43.87 -5.94 -32.47
N LEU A 914 -43.26 -5.98 -31.29
CA LEU A 914 -42.12 -6.82 -30.94
C LEU A 914 -42.55 -8.29 -30.68
N ALA A 915 -43.11 -8.95 -31.70
CA ALA A 915 -43.51 -10.35 -31.64
C ALA A 915 -42.43 -11.25 -32.28
N GLY A 916 -41.84 -12.17 -31.50
CA GLY A 916 -40.78 -13.08 -31.95
C GLY A 916 -39.54 -13.05 -31.04
N THR A 917 -38.45 -13.69 -31.48
CA THR A 917 -37.16 -13.66 -30.77
C THR A 917 -36.49 -12.31 -30.99
N ILE A 918 -36.41 -11.48 -29.94
CA ILE A 918 -35.74 -10.18 -29.97
C ILE A 918 -34.28 -10.40 -29.61
N ASN A 919 -33.39 -10.25 -30.58
CA ASN A 919 -31.94 -10.41 -30.41
C ASN A 919 -31.14 -9.35 -31.19
N ASN A 920 -29.81 -9.45 -31.22
CA ASN A 920 -29.00 -8.45 -31.94
C ASN A 920 -29.21 -8.46 -33.48
N ASP A 921 -29.63 -9.58 -34.08
CA ASP A 921 -30.03 -9.60 -35.50
C ASP A 921 -31.30 -8.77 -35.73
N PHE A 922 -32.29 -8.88 -34.85
CA PHE A 922 -33.49 -8.04 -34.89
C PHE A 922 -33.14 -6.54 -34.81
N LEU A 923 -32.17 -6.16 -33.97
CA LEU A 923 -31.70 -4.78 -33.87
C LEU A 923 -31.15 -4.27 -35.21
N VAL A 924 -30.36 -5.10 -35.91
CA VAL A 924 -29.76 -4.73 -37.20
C VAL A 924 -30.83 -4.53 -38.26
N ASP A 925 -31.84 -5.40 -38.33
CA ASP A 925 -32.97 -5.25 -39.25
C ASP A 925 -33.78 -3.98 -38.98
N PHE A 926 -34.13 -3.74 -37.70
CA PHE A 926 -34.84 -2.53 -37.30
C PHE A 926 -34.09 -1.26 -37.72
N LEU A 927 -32.77 -1.21 -37.49
CA LEU A 927 -31.94 -0.07 -37.86
C LEU A 927 -31.86 0.11 -39.38
N ALA A 928 -31.77 -0.98 -40.14
CA ALA A 928 -31.68 -0.94 -41.59
C ALA A 928 -32.95 -0.39 -42.24
N GLU A 929 -34.12 -0.68 -41.67
CA GLU A 929 -35.42 -0.26 -42.18
C GLU A 929 -35.79 1.19 -41.80
N ASN A 930 -35.33 1.68 -40.64
CA ASN A 930 -35.86 2.91 -40.05
C ASN A 930 -34.88 4.10 -40.03
N PHE A 931 -33.60 3.88 -40.32
CA PHE A 931 -32.54 4.89 -40.29
C PHE A 931 -31.68 4.88 -41.56
N ASP A 932 -31.12 6.03 -41.92
CA ASP A 932 -30.35 6.20 -43.16
C ASP A 932 -29.01 5.47 -43.08
N LYS A 933 -28.38 5.49 -41.90
CA LYS A 933 -27.06 4.91 -41.64
C LYS A 933 -26.89 4.67 -40.15
N SER A 934 -26.33 3.52 -39.76
CA SER A 934 -26.18 3.13 -38.34
C SER A 934 -24.89 2.38 -38.03
N LEU A 935 -24.32 2.55 -36.83
CA LEU A 935 -23.19 1.79 -36.28
C LEU A 935 -23.63 1.12 -34.98
N VAL A 936 -23.47 -0.20 -34.89
CA VAL A 936 -23.75 -0.99 -33.68
C VAL A 936 -22.43 -1.51 -33.12
N THR A 937 -22.10 -1.11 -31.90
CA THR A 937 -20.91 -1.56 -31.18
C THR A 937 -21.36 -2.42 -29.99
N TYR A 938 -21.00 -3.71 -29.98
CA TYR A 938 -21.61 -4.71 -29.10
C TYR A 938 -20.60 -5.77 -28.62
N SER A 939 -20.97 -6.55 -27.62
CA SER A 939 -20.23 -7.73 -27.16
C SER A 939 -20.88 -8.99 -27.73
N SER A 940 -20.06 -9.90 -28.25
CA SER A 940 -20.51 -11.15 -28.89
C SER A 940 -19.84 -12.35 -28.21
N SER A 941 -20.59 -13.39 -27.90
CA SER A 941 -20.06 -14.64 -27.33
C SER A 941 -20.82 -15.86 -27.86
N THR A 942 -20.09 -16.91 -28.20
CA THR A 942 -20.62 -18.23 -28.58
C THR A 942 -21.43 -18.88 -27.46
N LEU A 943 -21.14 -18.52 -26.20
CA LEU A 943 -21.92 -18.94 -25.03
C LEU A 943 -23.27 -18.21 -24.91
N LYS A 944 -23.47 -17.12 -25.66
CA LYS A 944 -24.69 -16.31 -25.65
C LYS A 944 -25.20 -16.15 -27.09
N PRO A 945 -25.92 -17.15 -27.65
CA PRO A 945 -26.31 -17.15 -29.07
C PRO A 945 -27.05 -15.88 -29.52
N ASP A 946 -27.92 -15.31 -28.68
CA ASP A 946 -28.67 -14.08 -28.98
C ASP A 946 -27.79 -12.82 -29.11
N SER A 947 -26.54 -12.88 -28.62
CA SER A 947 -25.58 -11.78 -28.77
C SER A 947 -24.90 -11.74 -30.14
N ILE A 948 -24.91 -12.86 -30.87
CA ILE A 948 -24.22 -13.00 -32.15
C ILE A 948 -25.06 -12.34 -33.24
N ILE A 949 -24.44 -11.46 -34.03
CA ILE A 949 -25.04 -10.93 -35.26
C ILE A 949 -24.62 -11.84 -36.41
N THR A 950 -25.60 -12.44 -37.08
CA THR A 950 -25.40 -13.35 -38.22
C THR A 950 -25.79 -12.71 -39.55
N ILE A 951 -26.50 -11.59 -39.52
CA ILE A 951 -26.95 -10.87 -40.72
C ILE A 951 -26.10 -9.62 -41.02
N SER A 952 -26.16 -9.14 -42.26
CA SER A 952 -25.54 -7.88 -42.67
C SER A 952 -26.50 -7.07 -43.53
N ARG A 953 -26.41 -5.73 -43.41
CA ARG A 953 -27.23 -4.74 -44.11
C ARG A 953 -26.34 -3.57 -44.53
N ASP A 954 -26.50 -3.07 -45.76
CA ASP A 954 -25.56 -2.10 -46.36
C ASP A 954 -25.44 -0.77 -45.58
N ASN A 955 -26.52 -0.32 -44.94
CA ASN A 955 -26.55 0.90 -44.13
C ASN A 955 -26.14 0.69 -42.67
N VAL A 956 -26.01 -0.55 -42.18
CA VAL A 956 -25.69 -0.88 -40.78
C VAL A 956 -24.29 -1.50 -40.69
N SER A 957 -23.39 -0.81 -39.98
CA SER A 957 -22.07 -1.36 -39.66
C SER A 957 -22.09 -1.94 -38.27
N THR A 958 -21.43 -3.08 -38.06
CA THR A 958 -21.37 -3.77 -36.78
C THR A 958 -19.92 -3.90 -36.32
N PHE A 959 -19.68 -3.71 -35.02
CA PHE A 959 -18.36 -3.82 -34.41
C PHE A 959 -18.46 -4.61 -33.11
N PRO A 960 -18.11 -5.92 -33.13
CA PRO A 960 -18.00 -6.70 -31.91
C PRO A 960 -16.70 -6.30 -31.18
N TYR A 961 -16.80 -5.45 -30.17
CA TYR A 961 -15.62 -4.99 -29.42
C TYR A 961 -15.08 -6.07 -28.47
N TYR A 962 -15.91 -7.06 -28.14
CA TYR A 962 -15.54 -8.24 -27.38
C TYR A 962 -16.02 -9.51 -28.10
N THR A 963 -15.15 -10.52 -28.10
CA THR A 963 -15.36 -11.85 -28.67
C THR A 963 -14.58 -12.89 -27.84
N ASP A 964 -15.03 -14.15 -27.81
CA ASP A 964 -14.42 -15.21 -26.98
C ASP A 964 -12.95 -15.55 -27.35
N ASP A 965 -12.48 -15.09 -28.52
CA ASP A 965 -11.09 -15.22 -28.97
C ASP A 965 -10.14 -14.20 -28.29
N ILE A 966 -10.68 -13.26 -27.52
CA ILE A 966 -9.90 -12.27 -26.77
C ILE A 966 -9.44 -12.91 -25.45
N ILE A 967 -8.20 -13.38 -25.44
CA ILE A 967 -7.56 -14.06 -24.30
C ILE A 967 -7.20 -13.08 -23.17
N HIS A 968 -6.90 -11.82 -23.52
CA HIS A 968 -6.49 -10.80 -22.56
C HIS A 968 -7.66 -9.91 -22.15
N PRO A 969 -7.78 -9.55 -20.87
CA PRO A 969 -8.79 -8.63 -20.37
C PRO A 969 -8.82 -7.31 -21.16
N GLY A 970 -10.03 -6.82 -21.41
CA GLY A 970 -10.22 -5.67 -22.28
C GLY A 970 -11.59 -5.03 -22.15
N PHE A 971 -11.74 -3.86 -22.76
CA PHE A 971 -12.99 -3.11 -22.81
C PHE A 971 -13.18 -2.48 -24.19
N GLY A 972 -14.43 -2.26 -24.57
CA GLY A 972 -14.76 -1.47 -25.75
C GLY A 972 -14.85 0.01 -25.43
N THR A 973 -14.70 0.85 -26.44
CA THR A 973 -15.10 2.26 -26.40
C THR A 973 -15.86 2.59 -27.68
N SER A 974 -16.78 3.55 -27.58
CA SER A 974 -17.47 4.15 -28.72
C SER A 974 -17.58 5.64 -28.46
N VAL A 975 -17.11 6.44 -29.41
CA VAL A 975 -17.12 7.90 -29.34
C VAL A 975 -17.54 8.50 -30.68
N THR A 976 -18.30 9.59 -30.63
CA THR A 976 -18.76 10.33 -31.82
C THR A 976 -18.41 11.80 -31.69
N ILE A 977 -17.81 12.40 -32.72
CA ILE A 977 -17.56 13.85 -32.79
C ILE A 977 -18.56 14.51 -33.71
N LEU A 978 -19.03 15.70 -33.31
CA LEU A 978 -19.82 16.61 -34.13
C LEU A 978 -19.09 17.95 -34.21
N VAL A 979 -18.74 18.37 -35.42
CA VAL A 979 -17.95 19.58 -35.66
C VAL A 979 -18.56 20.36 -36.81
N ARG A 980 -18.85 21.64 -36.60
CA ARG A 980 -19.35 22.56 -37.62
C ARG A 980 -18.18 23.16 -38.40
N ILE A 981 -18.14 22.94 -39.72
CA ILE A 981 -17.12 23.43 -40.65
C ILE A 981 -17.83 23.89 -41.93
N ASP A 982 -17.61 25.14 -42.34
CA ASP A 982 -18.14 25.72 -43.59
C ASP A 982 -19.66 25.51 -43.74
N ASP A 983 -20.43 25.85 -42.70
CA ASP A 983 -21.89 25.66 -42.64
C ASP A 983 -22.40 24.21 -42.79
N ASN A 984 -21.51 23.21 -42.68
CA ASN A 984 -21.86 21.80 -42.62
C ASN A 984 -21.43 21.18 -41.28
N THR A 985 -22.20 20.21 -40.78
CA THR A 985 -21.86 19.50 -39.54
C THR A 985 -21.26 18.15 -39.89
N VAL A 986 -19.95 18.02 -39.68
CA VAL A 986 -19.20 16.78 -39.85
C VAL A 986 -19.46 15.89 -38.64
N VAL A 987 -19.90 14.66 -38.90
CA VAL A 987 -20.15 13.64 -37.87
C VAL A 987 -19.30 12.40 -38.14
N LYS A 988 -18.50 11.99 -37.16
CA LYS A 988 -17.67 10.79 -37.24
C LYS A 988 -17.69 10.01 -35.95
N SER A 989 -17.90 8.71 -36.05
CA SER A 989 -17.82 7.78 -34.93
C SER A 989 -16.58 6.91 -35.01
N LEU A 990 -16.08 6.51 -33.85
CA LEU A 990 -14.93 5.66 -33.66
C LEU A 990 -15.24 4.66 -32.54
N SER A 991 -15.20 3.39 -32.89
CA SER A 991 -15.30 2.29 -31.94
C SER A 991 -13.97 1.55 -31.87
N GLU A 992 -13.48 1.31 -30.65
CA GLU A 992 -12.22 0.64 -30.40
C GLU A 992 -12.41 -0.49 -29.39
N SER A 993 -11.68 -1.58 -29.57
CA SER A 993 -11.49 -2.61 -28.55
C SER A 993 -10.09 -2.43 -27.99
N TYR A 994 -9.98 -2.33 -26.68
CA TYR A 994 -8.73 -2.22 -25.95
C TYR A 994 -8.46 -3.53 -25.21
N VAL A 995 -7.22 -4.02 -25.27
CA VAL A 995 -6.77 -5.20 -24.52
C VAL A 995 -5.52 -4.85 -23.73
N THR A 996 -5.30 -5.53 -22.61
CA THR A 996 -4.01 -5.48 -21.92
C THR A 996 -2.95 -6.19 -22.75
N ASN A 997 -1.76 -5.60 -22.85
CA ASN A 997 -0.61 -6.26 -23.45
C ASN A 997 -0.21 -7.51 -22.63
N ALA A 998 0.54 -8.43 -23.25
CA ALA A 998 0.99 -9.67 -22.61
C ALA A 998 1.76 -9.44 -21.30
N ASP A 999 2.41 -8.29 -21.13
CA ASP A 999 3.13 -7.89 -19.92
C ASP A 999 2.27 -7.20 -18.84
N GLY A 1000 0.94 -7.19 -18.98
CA GLY A 1000 -0.02 -6.65 -18.00
C GLY A 1000 0.07 -5.13 -17.72
N SER A 1001 1.08 -4.45 -18.28
CA SER A 1001 1.52 -3.12 -17.82
C SER A 1001 0.82 -1.97 -18.54
N ARG A 1002 0.28 -2.22 -19.74
CA ARG A 1002 -0.29 -1.21 -20.64
C ARG A 1002 -1.51 -1.72 -21.38
N ILE A 1003 -2.48 -0.83 -21.57
CA ILE A 1003 -3.68 -1.04 -22.38
C ILE A 1003 -3.41 -0.49 -23.78
N SER A 1004 -3.65 -1.30 -24.81
CA SER A 1004 -3.45 -0.91 -26.21
C SER A 1004 -4.68 -1.22 -27.07
N VAL A 1005 -4.82 -0.51 -28.19
CA VAL A 1005 -5.92 -0.75 -29.14
C VAL A 1005 -5.67 -2.05 -29.88
N PHE A 1006 -6.64 -2.96 -29.80
CA PHE A 1006 -6.66 -4.24 -30.49
C PHE A 1006 -7.40 -4.18 -31.82
N LYS A 1007 -8.66 -3.69 -31.80
CA LYS A 1007 -9.51 -3.55 -32.99
C LYS A 1007 -10.05 -2.13 -33.07
N VAL A 1008 -10.28 -1.63 -34.28
CA VAL A 1008 -10.85 -0.29 -34.50
C VAL A 1008 -11.77 -0.28 -35.72
N LEU A 1009 -12.88 0.44 -35.61
CA LEU A 1009 -13.77 0.78 -36.71
C LEU A 1009 -14.12 2.27 -36.63
N SER A 1010 -14.04 2.98 -37.75
CA SER A 1010 -14.52 4.35 -37.84
C SER A 1010 -15.57 4.47 -38.93
N LYS A 1011 -16.60 5.27 -38.69
CA LYS A 1011 -17.72 5.49 -39.60
C LYS A 1011 -18.10 6.96 -39.65
N ASP A 1012 -18.15 7.52 -40.85
CA ASP A 1012 -18.67 8.88 -41.09
C ASP A 1012 -20.19 8.83 -41.25
N PHE A 1013 -20.89 9.87 -40.79
CA PHE A 1013 -22.36 9.95 -40.85
C PHE A 1013 -22.87 11.14 -41.67
#